data_AF-A0A7Y0NIV5-F1
#
_entry.id   AF-A0A7Y0NIV5-F1
#
_cell.length_a   1.000
_cell.length_b   1.000
_cell.length_c   1.000
_cell.angle_alpha   90.00
_cell.angle_beta   90.00
_cell.angle_gamma   90.00
#
_symmetry.space_group_name_H-M   'P 1'
#
loop_
_entity.id
_entity.type
_entity.pdbx_description
1 polymer ?
#
loop_
_entity_poly.entity_id
_entity_poly.type
_entity_poly.pdbx_seq_one_letter_code
_entity_poly.pdbx_strand_id
1 'polypeptide(L)'
;MAKVTKIHKPCVPINQSFRTIARTCGLIWGLIFVLVLAGCEGDTGDVGPAGPPGPSGPPGSFNQVPEELQIRITDVSINSAPVIKFEATDQFGFPFDQLTQGQPSFTIAKLVPGTGGDSDHWQSYLNQIEAAGVGPGTEDAVQARTENDGTLVNNGDGTYEYTFATDLDSVTEPVSVPFEPDLTHRVGLEIRGSFLGESLPLTNAVFTFQPSSGLTDNIPQRKIVAQASCNSCHGELRMHGDGRQDVDLCVTCHNPGSTDANSGNSLDFRVLTHKIHMGEQLPSVESGGEYVIYGFRDSRHDFSDVAFPQSPQTCVKCHDPASSETPDASNIVMRPTIESCGSCHDDVDFSAGEAGGHPGGIVTDNSECSVCHAENKIAGSVLESHAIPAQVAASLFSYNILEVNNTMPGEFPSIKFSVTDPTKTNNDDELYYDLKNNPEFTSSESRLAVILAWDTGDYTNVGSGSAPAKVVSINALADSTANGDGTFTVVSPVAIPVDVEGSGAVGIEGHPAADPDDDGTYDVAVPVTGAVHYFPITDTQVQPRREVVELASCQNCHGENDGLSLHGSNRTDNVQLCVMCHNPRATDIAQRPADNSEETAIDFKRLIHGIHGADKRTDDLIVFGFGSTPHDFSEVRYPRDSGDCVACHADGTFELPLPTGVLATTVDTGTDVSSQNDDQVITATASVCSACHDDDTTQTHMEQNGASFGLLVEDTADLESCAVCHGPGSIADVRAAHNLSD
;
A
#
# COMPACT_ATOMS: atom_id res chain seq x y z
N MET A 1 -38.74 8.37 4.79
CA MET A 1 -38.95 9.79 5.16
C MET A 1 -38.72 9.97 6.66
N ALA A 2 -37.48 10.30 7.04
CA ALA A 2 -37.10 11.00 8.27
C ALA A 2 -35.64 11.43 8.05
N LYS A 3 -35.32 12.66 8.45
CA LYS A 3 -34.15 13.44 8.05
C LYS A 3 -32.87 12.98 8.77
N VAL A 4 -31.80 12.72 8.02
CA VAL A 4 -30.42 12.71 8.53
C VAL A 4 -29.80 14.07 8.23
N THR A 5 -29.58 14.84 9.29
CA THR A 5 -28.87 16.13 9.27
C THR A 5 -27.36 15.86 9.32
N LYS A 6 -26.66 16.14 8.21
CA LYS A 6 -25.20 16.19 8.14
C LYS A 6 -24.66 17.34 8.98
N ILE A 7 -23.75 17.06 9.91
CA ILE A 7 -22.94 18.06 10.61
C ILE A 7 -21.68 18.28 9.76
N HIS A 8 -21.59 19.43 9.09
CA HIS A 8 -20.35 19.94 8.51
C HIS A 8 -19.58 20.68 9.61
N LYS A 9 -18.32 20.31 9.87
CA LYS A 9 -17.38 21.20 10.57
C LYS A 9 -16.96 22.31 9.59
N PRO A 10 -16.98 23.59 10.00
CA PRO A 10 -16.75 24.72 9.10
C PRO A 10 -15.25 24.98 8.88
N CYS A 11 -14.90 25.24 7.63
CA CYS A 11 -13.65 25.91 7.26
C CYS A 11 -13.57 27.30 7.92
N VAL A 12 -12.42 27.59 8.50
CA VAL A 12 -12.06 28.91 9.06
C VAL A 12 -12.11 29.98 7.96
N PRO A 13 -12.81 31.12 8.16
CA PRO A 13 -12.86 32.18 7.17
C PRO A 13 -11.63 33.10 7.27
N ILE A 14 -10.84 33.17 6.21
CA ILE A 14 -9.85 34.23 6.03
C ILE A 14 -10.60 35.56 5.82
N ASN A 15 -10.33 36.49 6.72
CA ASN A 15 -10.98 37.78 6.88
C ASN A 15 -10.82 38.67 5.63
N GLN A 16 -11.95 38.97 4.96
CA GLN A 16 -12.03 40.03 3.97
C GLN A 16 -12.07 41.39 4.68
N SER A 17 -10.91 42.04 4.78
CA SER A 17 -10.81 43.47 5.04
C SER A 17 -9.64 44.00 4.21
N PHE A 18 -9.82 45.21 3.65
CA PHE A 18 -8.89 45.94 2.76
C PHE A 18 -9.06 45.75 1.24
N ARG A 19 -10.27 46.05 0.75
CA ARG A 19 -10.42 46.79 -0.52
C ARG A 19 -10.95 48.18 -0.21
N THR A 20 -10.07 49.18 -0.23
CA THR A 20 -10.22 50.54 -0.78
C THR A 20 -9.00 51.37 -0.33
N ILE A 21 -8.48 52.23 -1.23
CA ILE A 21 -7.38 53.19 -1.07
C ILE A 21 -6.02 52.67 -1.56
N ALA A 22 -5.72 52.90 -2.85
CA ALA A 22 -4.44 53.44 -3.35
C ALA A 22 -4.45 53.52 -4.89
N ARG A 23 -5.32 54.38 -5.44
CA ARG A 23 -5.10 55.00 -6.74
C ARG A 23 -4.41 56.33 -6.47
N THR A 24 -3.08 56.39 -6.62
CA THR A 24 -2.26 57.55 -7.03
C THR A 24 -0.79 57.30 -6.69
N CYS A 25 0.09 57.80 -7.56
CA CYS A 25 1.57 57.86 -7.47
C CYS A 25 2.34 56.64 -7.97
N GLY A 26 2.78 56.71 -9.23
CA GLY A 26 3.80 55.83 -9.79
C GLY A 26 3.99 55.96 -11.30
N LEU A 27 3.82 57.16 -11.88
CA LEU A 27 3.99 57.41 -13.32
C LEU A 27 4.67 58.77 -13.54
N ILE A 28 5.90 58.89 -13.03
CA ILE A 28 6.88 59.86 -13.54
C ILE A 28 8.24 59.18 -13.40
N TRP A 29 8.78 58.70 -14.52
CA TRP A 29 10.21 58.64 -14.91
C TRP A 29 10.37 57.51 -15.93
N GLY A 30 10.33 57.88 -17.20
CA GLY A 30 10.48 56.94 -18.33
C GLY A 30 10.11 57.55 -19.66
N LEU A 31 10.39 58.85 -19.85
CA LEU A 31 10.26 59.58 -21.10
C LEU A 31 11.64 60.17 -21.37
N ILE A 32 12.41 59.54 -22.25
CA ILE A 32 13.46 60.08 -23.14
C ILE A 32 14.24 58.88 -23.71
N PHE A 33 14.40 58.86 -25.05
CA PHE A 33 14.79 57.76 -25.95
C PHE A 33 13.62 56.83 -26.26
N VAL A 34 12.91 56.90 -27.40
CA VAL A 34 13.43 57.01 -28.76
C VAL A 34 12.37 57.71 -29.65
N LEU A 35 12.75 58.85 -30.21
CA LEU A 35 12.12 59.51 -31.35
C LEU A 35 13.13 59.36 -32.49
N VAL A 36 12.76 58.64 -33.55
CA VAL A 36 13.15 58.80 -34.98
C VAL A 36 12.83 57.48 -35.68
N LEU A 37 11.68 57.43 -36.36
CA LEU A 37 11.48 56.91 -37.72
C LEU A 37 9.97 56.88 -38.02
N ALA A 38 9.45 58.06 -38.39
CA ALA A 38 8.23 58.17 -39.16
C ALA A 38 8.58 58.06 -40.65
N GLY A 39 7.82 57.25 -41.40
CA GLY A 39 7.82 57.30 -42.86
C GLY A 39 7.61 55.96 -43.55
N CYS A 40 6.34 55.55 -43.68
CA CYS A 40 5.71 54.94 -44.87
C CYS A 40 4.36 54.33 -44.45
N GLU A 41 3.29 55.12 -44.53
CA GLU A 41 1.91 54.58 -44.57
C GLU A 41 1.68 54.01 -45.97
N GLY A 42 1.59 52.69 -46.06
CA GLY A 42 1.00 51.97 -47.18
C GLY A 42 -0.21 51.20 -46.65
N ASP A 43 -1.38 51.53 -47.19
CA ASP A 43 -2.67 50.90 -46.89
C ASP A 43 -2.59 49.39 -47.16
N THR A 44 -2.59 48.56 -46.10
CA THR A 44 -2.77 47.11 -46.26
C THR A 44 -4.26 46.83 -46.33
N GLY A 45 -4.76 46.56 -47.54
CA GLY A 45 -6.13 46.13 -47.77
C GLY A 45 -6.49 44.85 -47.02
N ASP A 46 -7.80 44.57 -46.96
CA ASP A 46 -8.40 43.48 -46.19
C ASP A 46 -7.66 42.14 -46.32
N VAL A 47 -7.47 41.47 -45.17
CA VAL A 47 -6.88 40.12 -45.09
C VAL A 47 -7.72 39.16 -45.94
N GLY A 48 -7.10 38.54 -46.94
CA GLY A 48 -7.76 37.52 -47.77
C GLY A 48 -8.19 36.30 -46.94
N PRO A 49 -9.20 35.54 -47.39
CA PRO A 49 -9.69 34.37 -46.66
C PRO A 49 -8.57 33.35 -46.43
N ALA A 50 -8.60 32.68 -45.28
CA ALA A 50 -7.65 31.63 -44.94
C ALA A 50 -7.62 30.55 -46.04
N GLY A 51 -6.41 30.17 -46.46
CA GLY A 51 -6.24 29.07 -47.39
C GLY A 51 -6.76 27.75 -46.81
N PRO A 52 -7.17 26.79 -47.65
CA PRO A 52 -7.57 25.47 -47.18
C PRO A 52 -6.42 24.80 -46.40
N PRO A 53 -6.72 23.95 -45.38
CA PRO A 53 -5.69 23.19 -44.68
C PRO A 53 -4.82 22.42 -45.68
N GLY A 54 -3.51 22.43 -45.46
CA GLY A 54 -2.59 21.61 -46.25
C GLY A 54 -2.91 20.12 -46.06
N PRO A 55 -2.61 19.27 -47.05
CA PRO A 55 -2.73 17.83 -46.90
C PRO A 55 -1.84 17.33 -45.75
N SER A 56 -2.33 16.35 -45.00
CA SER A 56 -1.55 15.65 -43.97
C SER A 56 -0.22 15.15 -44.55
N GLY A 57 0.88 15.39 -43.85
CA GLY A 57 2.18 14.84 -44.23
C GLY A 57 2.16 13.30 -44.16
N PRO A 58 3.08 12.61 -44.88
CA PRO A 58 3.21 11.17 -44.76
C PRO A 58 3.56 10.78 -43.30
N PRO A 59 3.14 9.58 -42.84
CA PRO A 59 3.51 9.07 -41.51
C PRO A 59 5.03 9.13 -41.32
N GLY A 60 5.47 9.56 -40.13
CA GLY A 60 6.88 9.44 -39.75
C GLY A 60 7.29 7.97 -39.71
N SER A 61 8.50 7.64 -40.16
CA SER A 61 9.05 6.29 -39.99
C SER A 61 9.45 6.11 -38.53
N PHE A 62 8.87 5.13 -37.83
CA PHE A 62 9.36 4.70 -36.53
C PHE A 62 10.73 4.02 -36.71
N ASN A 63 11.77 4.58 -36.09
CA ASN A 63 13.13 4.03 -36.09
C ASN A 63 13.56 3.50 -34.71
N GLN A 64 12.67 3.56 -33.73
CA GLN A 64 12.85 3.07 -32.37
C GLN A 64 11.51 2.56 -31.83
N VAL A 65 11.56 1.70 -30.82
CA VAL A 65 10.36 1.30 -30.06
C VAL A 65 9.89 2.48 -29.21
N PRO A 66 8.59 2.77 -29.13
CA PRO A 66 8.07 3.80 -28.24
C PRO A 66 8.32 3.42 -26.77
N GLU A 67 8.48 4.40 -25.89
CA GLU A 67 8.66 4.15 -24.45
C GLU A 67 7.32 3.75 -23.80
N GLU A 68 6.22 4.29 -24.32
CA GLU A 68 4.85 3.97 -23.90
C GLU A 68 3.98 3.78 -25.15
N LEU A 69 3.02 2.86 -25.06
CA LEU A 69 1.99 2.68 -26.07
C LEU A 69 0.62 2.88 -25.43
N GLN A 70 -0.13 3.84 -25.96
CA GLN A 70 -1.49 4.13 -25.54
C GLN A 70 -2.46 3.47 -26.52
N ILE A 71 -3.38 2.66 -26.01
CA ILE A 71 -4.35 1.92 -26.81
C ILE A 71 -5.76 2.32 -26.41
N ARG A 72 -6.63 2.50 -27.41
CA ARG A 72 -8.05 2.78 -27.19
C ARG A 72 -8.91 2.00 -28.16
N ILE A 73 -9.85 1.21 -27.65
CA ILE A 73 -10.93 0.64 -28.46
C ILE A 73 -11.95 1.75 -28.75
N THR A 74 -12.21 2.02 -30.02
CA THR A 74 -13.09 3.10 -30.46
C THR A 74 -14.50 2.64 -30.79
N ASP A 75 -14.64 1.40 -31.26
CA ASP A 75 -15.93 0.87 -31.71
C ASP A 75 -15.91 -0.66 -31.70
N VAL A 76 -17.07 -1.26 -31.42
CA VAL A 76 -17.27 -2.70 -31.47
C VAL A 76 -18.59 -2.98 -32.18
N SER A 77 -18.56 -3.83 -33.20
CA SER A 77 -19.76 -4.30 -33.88
C SER A 77 -19.83 -5.83 -33.85
N ILE A 78 -20.98 -6.37 -33.48
CA ILE A 78 -21.23 -7.81 -33.49
C ILE A 78 -22.27 -8.10 -34.58
N ASN A 79 -21.80 -8.62 -35.71
CA ASN A 79 -22.63 -9.11 -36.81
C ASN A 79 -22.18 -10.50 -37.27
N SER A 80 -21.67 -11.31 -36.33
CA SER A 80 -21.26 -12.71 -36.53
C SER A 80 -20.27 -12.88 -37.71
N ALA A 81 -18.97 -12.66 -37.54
CA ALA A 81 -18.16 -12.51 -36.31
C ALA A 81 -18.01 -11.05 -35.80
N PRO A 82 -17.58 -10.84 -34.53
CA PRO A 82 -17.26 -9.52 -33.99
C PRO A 82 -16.14 -8.78 -34.75
N VAL A 83 -16.28 -7.46 -34.87
CA VAL A 83 -15.28 -6.55 -35.43
C VAL A 83 -14.98 -5.44 -34.44
N ILE A 84 -13.70 -5.30 -34.06
CA ILE A 84 -13.19 -4.32 -33.12
C ILE A 84 -12.39 -3.27 -33.88
N LYS A 85 -12.65 -2.00 -33.63
CA LYS A 85 -11.80 -0.90 -34.11
C LYS A 85 -11.07 -0.29 -32.94
N PHE A 86 -9.78 -0.03 -33.12
CA PHE A 86 -8.94 0.55 -32.08
C PHE A 86 -7.85 1.44 -32.66
N GLU A 87 -7.30 2.29 -31.81
CA GLU A 87 -6.24 3.23 -32.12
C GLU A 87 -5.03 2.93 -31.22
N ALA A 88 -3.83 3.11 -31.76
CA ALA A 88 -2.57 3.03 -31.03
C ALA A 88 -1.76 4.32 -31.23
N THR A 89 -1.26 4.88 -30.14
CA THR A 89 -0.38 6.06 -30.15
C THR A 89 0.83 5.89 -29.26
N ASP A 90 1.93 6.57 -29.56
CA ASP A 90 3.12 6.64 -28.70
C ASP A 90 2.93 7.59 -27.50
N GLN A 91 3.97 7.75 -26.67
CA GLN A 91 3.96 8.62 -25.49
C GLN A 91 3.70 10.11 -25.80
N PHE A 92 3.81 10.52 -27.06
CA PHE A 92 3.56 11.89 -27.52
C PHE A 92 2.21 12.05 -28.24
N GLY A 93 1.43 10.96 -28.33
CA GLY A 93 0.15 10.93 -29.04
C GLY A 93 0.29 10.83 -30.56
N PHE A 94 1.47 10.48 -31.09
CA PHE A 94 1.62 10.22 -32.53
C PHE A 94 1.09 8.82 -32.87
N PRO A 95 0.41 8.64 -34.02
CA PRO A 95 -0.16 7.35 -34.37
C PRO A 95 0.90 6.28 -34.59
N PHE A 96 0.76 5.15 -33.91
CA PHE A 96 1.62 3.99 -34.02
C PHE A 96 1.02 2.97 -34.99
N ASP A 97 1.55 2.88 -36.21
CA ASP A 97 1.02 2.08 -37.32
C ASP A 97 1.85 0.81 -37.60
N GLN A 98 2.58 0.29 -36.61
CA GLN A 98 3.50 -0.84 -36.79
C GLN A 98 3.03 -2.15 -36.14
N LEU A 99 1.79 -2.22 -35.63
CA LEU A 99 1.25 -3.48 -35.13
C LEU A 99 0.95 -4.45 -36.27
N THR A 100 1.19 -5.73 -36.01
CA THR A 100 1.09 -6.85 -36.95
C THR A 100 0.25 -7.98 -36.38
N GLN A 101 -0.19 -8.90 -37.25
CA GLN A 101 -1.02 -10.03 -36.88
C GLN A 101 -0.43 -10.80 -35.69
N GLY A 102 -1.27 -11.12 -34.70
CA GLY A 102 -0.91 -11.89 -33.52
C GLY A 102 -0.31 -11.07 -32.36
N GLN A 103 0.05 -9.79 -32.59
CA GLN A 103 0.49 -8.91 -31.51
C GLN A 103 -0.67 -8.41 -30.64
N PRO A 104 -1.80 -7.95 -31.21
CA PRO A 104 -2.99 -7.68 -30.42
C PRO A 104 -3.68 -8.99 -30.05
N SER A 105 -4.04 -9.16 -28.77
CA SER A 105 -4.83 -10.28 -28.28
C SER A 105 -6.07 -9.77 -27.56
N PHE A 106 -7.20 -10.44 -27.77
CA PHE A 106 -8.51 -9.97 -27.35
C PHE A 106 -9.23 -10.95 -26.44
N THR A 107 -10.05 -10.40 -25.54
CA THR A 107 -11.08 -11.14 -24.79
C THR A 107 -12.45 -10.62 -25.18
N ILE A 108 -13.49 -11.45 -25.01
CA ILE A 108 -14.87 -11.01 -25.15
C ILE A 108 -15.77 -11.80 -24.20
N ALA A 109 -16.54 -11.09 -23.37
CA ALA A 109 -17.40 -11.66 -22.35
C ALA A 109 -18.75 -10.93 -22.30
N LYS A 110 -19.79 -11.60 -21.80
CA LYS A 110 -21.08 -11.00 -21.47
C LYS A 110 -21.31 -10.95 -19.97
N LEU A 111 -22.07 -9.97 -19.50
CA LEU A 111 -22.52 -9.85 -18.12
C LEU A 111 -23.83 -10.63 -17.95
N VAL A 112 -23.78 -11.72 -17.20
CA VAL A 112 -24.93 -12.58 -16.90
C VAL A 112 -25.54 -12.13 -15.56
N PRO A 113 -26.85 -11.81 -15.52
CA PRO A 113 -27.53 -11.49 -14.28
C PRO A 113 -27.51 -12.67 -13.30
N GLY A 114 -27.25 -12.38 -12.03
CA GLY A 114 -27.29 -13.38 -10.97
C GLY A 114 -28.71 -13.91 -10.73
N THR A 115 -28.83 -15.19 -10.40
CA THR A 115 -30.10 -15.83 -10.04
C THR A 115 -29.93 -16.62 -8.74
N GLY A 116 -31.03 -16.92 -8.03
CA GLY A 116 -30.92 -17.76 -6.82
C GLY A 116 -29.98 -17.23 -5.75
N GLY A 117 -29.87 -15.91 -5.59
CA GLY A 117 -28.98 -15.27 -4.62
C GLY A 117 -27.61 -14.86 -5.16
N ASP A 118 -27.21 -15.40 -6.32
CA ASP A 118 -25.94 -15.05 -6.96
C ASP A 118 -25.86 -13.55 -7.30
N SER A 119 -24.62 -13.04 -7.30
CA SER A 119 -24.30 -11.78 -7.94
C SER A 119 -24.16 -11.95 -9.45
N ASP A 120 -24.41 -10.87 -10.20
CA ASP A 120 -24.07 -10.82 -11.63
C ASP A 120 -22.61 -11.24 -11.86
N HIS A 121 -22.31 -11.86 -12.99
CA HIS A 121 -20.94 -12.32 -13.29
C HIS A 121 -20.63 -12.19 -14.77
N TRP A 122 -19.34 -12.03 -15.08
CA TRP A 122 -18.86 -12.07 -16.45
C TRP A 122 -18.70 -13.53 -16.90
N GLN A 123 -19.07 -13.80 -18.15
CA GLN A 123 -18.89 -15.10 -18.80
C GLN A 123 -18.19 -14.89 -20.15
N SER A 124 -16.94 -15.35 -20.25
CA SER A 124 -16.18 -15.38 -21.48
C SER A 124 -16.85 -16.26 -22.53
N TYR A 125 -16.84 -15.80 -23.79
CA TYR A 125 -17.15 -16.63 -24.96
C TYR A 125 -15.97 -17.53 -25.35
N LEU A 126 -14.75 -17.11 -25.00
CA LEU A 126 -13.52 -17.80 -25.35
C LEU A 126 -13.08 -18.67 -24.20
N ASN A 127 -13.29 -19.98 -24.34
CA ASN A 127 -12.90 -20.98 -23.34
C ASN A 127 -12.10 -22.11 -23.98
N GLN A 128 -11.28 -22.77 -23.19
CA GLN A 128 -10.52 -23.97 -23.53
C GLN A 128 -10.56 -24.97 -22.39
N ILE A 129 -10.20 -26.22 -22.70
CA ILE A 129 -9.92 -27.24 -21.69
C ILE A 129 -8.42 -27.24 -21.42
N GLU A 130 -8.05 -27.01 -20.17
CA GLU A 130 -6.73 -27.31 -19.65
C GLU A 130 -6.70 -28.77 -19.19
N ALA A 131 -5.65 -29.49 -19.57
CA ALA A 131 -5.47 -30.87 -19.14
C ALA A 131 -4.74 -30.92 -17.80
N ALA A 132 -5.20 -31.77 -16.89
CA ALA A 132 -4.45 -32.06 -15.66
C ALA A 132 -3.25 -32.96 -15.96
N GLY A 133 -2.16 -32.81 -15.19
CA GLY A 133 -1.06 -33.79 -15.24
C GLY A 133 0.26 -33.41 -14.60
N VAL A 134 0.45 -32.16 -14.15
CA VAL A 134 1.70 -31.71 -13.54
C VAL A 134 1.56 -31.50 -12.02
N GLY A 135 0.37 -31.14 -11.54
CA GLY A 135 0.08 -30.90 -10.12
C GLY A 135 -0.84 -31.94 -9.46
N PRO A 136 -1.36 -31.65 -8.26
CA PRO A 136 -2.25 -32.56 -7.52
C PRO A 136 -3.65 -32.71 -8.11
N GLY A 137 -4.07 -31.80 -8.99
CA GLY A 137 -5.34 -31.87 -9.71
C GLY A 137 -5.41 -33.08 -10.64
N THR A 138 -6.58 -33.71 -10.71
CA THR A 138 -6.76 -35.01 -11.38
C THR A 138 -7.70 -34.97 -12.58
N GLU A 139 -8.40 -33.86 -12.80
CA GLU A 139 -9.43 -33.72 -13.82
C GLU A 139 -9.14 -32.51 -14.71
N ASP A 140 -9.38 -32.67 -16.01
CA ASP A 140 -9.33 -31.57 -16.97
C ASP A 140 -10.35 -30.50 -16.57
N ALA A 141 -9.98 -29.23 -16.75
CA ALA A 141 -10.78 -28.10 -16.30
C ALA A 141 -10.97 -27.04 -17.40
N VAL A 142 -12.09 -26.31 -17.31
CA VAL A 142 -12.35 -25.19 -18.20
C VAL A 142 -11.55 -23.97 -17.76
N GLN A 143 -11.01 -23.24 -18.72
CA GLN A 143 -10.43 -21.92 -18.52
C GLN A 143 -10.85 -20.97 -19.63
N ALA A 144 -11.14 -19.73 -19.26
CA ALA A 144 -11.22 -18.67 -20.25
C ALA A 144 -9.85 -18.41 -20.90
N ARG A 145 -9.85 -17.96 -22.16
CA ARG A 145 -8.63 -17.64 -22.92
C ARG A 145 -8.77 -16.34 -23.70
N THR A 146 -7.69 -15.94 -24.34
CA THR A 146 -7.69 -14.87 -25.35
C THR A 146 -7.74 -15.43 -26.77
N GLU A 147 -8.05 -14.56 -27.74
CA GLU A 147 -7.93 -14.81 -29.18
C GLU A 147 -6.92 -13.85 -29.82
N ASN A 148 -6.15 -14.31 -30.80
CA ASN A 148 -5.27 -13.46 -31.62
C ASN A 148 -5.08 -13.99 -33.06
N ASP A 149 -5.87 -14.98 -33.47
CA ASP A 149 -5.79 -15.71 -34.75
C ASP A 149 -6.89 -15.30 -35.75
N GLY A 150 -7.66 -14.25 -35.44
CA GLY A 150 -8.54 -13.54 -36.36
C GLY A 150 -7.77 -12.72 -37.41
N THR A 151 -8.44 -11.76 -38.05
CA THR A 151 -7.84 -10.93 -39.11
C THR A 151 -7.63 -9.50 -38.65
N LEU A 152 -6.37 -9.05 -38.61
CA LEU A 152 -6.00 -7.65 -38.35
C LEU A 152 -5.82 -6.87 -39.66
N VAL A 153 -6.48 -5.73 -39.76
CA VAL A 153 -6.28 -4.70 -40.78
C VAL A 153 -5.63 -3.50 -40.10
N ASN A 154 -4.46 -3.11 -40.60
CA ASN A 154 -3.76 -1.89 -40.21
C ASN A 154 -4.02 -0.83 -41.30
N ASN A 155 -4.60 0.31 -40.91
CA ASN A 155 -4.99 1.36 -41.84
C ASN A 155 -3.84 2.33 -42.21
N GLY A 156 -2.66 2.17 -41.59
CA GLY A 156 -1.47 2.99 -41.87
C GLY A 156 -1.50 4.39 -41.27
N ASP A 157 -2.42 4.65 -40.34
CA ASP A 157 -2.61 5.93 -39.65
C ASP A 157 -2.73 5.75 -38.12
N GLY A 158 -2.25 4.62 -37.60
CA GLY A 158 -2.38 4.22 -36.20
C GLY A 158 -3.76 3.70 -35.82
N THR A 159 -4.70 3.61 -36.75
CA THR A 159 -5.99 2.94 -36.55
C THR A 159 -5.95 1.52 -37.11
N TYR A 160 -6.70 0.64 -36.45
CA TYR A 160 -6.74 -0.79 -36.73
C TYR A 160 -8.16 -1.33 -36.65
N GLU A 161 -8.41 -2.38 -37.43
CA GLU A 161 -9.64 -3.17 -37.37
C GLU A 161 -9.27 -4.64 -37.20
N TYR A 162 -9.82 -5.28 -36.16
CA TYR A 162 -9.65 -6.71 -35.91
C TYR A 162 -11.00 -7.43 -36.04
N THR A 163 -11.07 -8.40 -36.95
CA THR A 163 -12.22 -9.29 -37.08
C THR A 163 -11.90 -10.61 -36.39
N PHE A 164 -12.73 -11.00 -35.42
CA PHE A 164 -12.57 -12.26 -34.68
C PHE A 164 -12.66 -13.48 -35.61
N ALA A 165 -11.88 -14.50 -35.30
CA ALA A 165 -12.05 -15.83 -35.89
C ALA A 165 -13.28 -16.53 -35.29
N THR A 166 -13.53 -16.33 -33.99
CA THR A 166 -14.69 -16.88 -33.29
C THR A 166 -15.97 -16.14 -33.67
N ASP A 167 -16.99 -16.90 -34.08
CA ASP A 167 -18.35 -16.41 -34.25
C ASP A 167 -19.17 -16.70 -32.97
N LEU A 168 -19.66 -15.65 -32.32
CA LEU A 168 -20.38 -15.75 -31.04
C LEU A 168 -21.68 -16.56 -31.13
N ASP A 169 -22.32 -16.61 -32.31
CA ASP A 169 -23.53 -17.43 -32.52
C ASP A 169 -23.24 -18.94 -32.55
N SER A 170 -21.96 -19.32 -32.64
CA SER A 170 -21.51 -20.71 -32.79
C SER A 170 -20.83 -21.29 -31.54
N VAL A 171 -20.75 -20.54 -30.44
CA VAL A 171 -20.03 -20.94 -29.22
C VAL A 171 -20.86 -21.95 -28.41
N THR A 172 -20.58 -23.24 -28.60
CA THR A 172 -21.22 -24.34 -27.86
C THR A 172 -20.27 -25.15 -26.98
N GLU A 173 -18.96 -25.08 -27.21
CA GLU A 173 -17.93 -25.89 -26.57
C GLU A 173 -16.70 -25.04 -26.21
N PRO A 174 -15.95 -25.38 -25.14
CA PRO A 174 -16.30 -26.38 -24.11
C PRO A 174 -17.43 -25.91 -23.16
N VAL A 175 -17.79 -24.63 -23.23
CA VAL A 175 -18.92 -24.04 -22.51
C VAL A 175 -19.87 -23.44 -23.54
N SER A 176 -21.15 -23.80 -23.46
CA SER A 176 -22.18 -23.21 -24.31
C SER A 176 -22.54 -21.82 -23.81
N VAL A 177 -22.15 -20.79 -24.57
CA VAL A 177 -22.38 -19.38 -24.23
C VAL A 177 -23.23 -18.74 -25.32
N PRO A 178 -24.56 -18.67 -25.18
CA PRO A 178 -25.41 -18.09 -26.21
C PRO A 178 -25.15 -16.58 -26.34
N PHE A 179 -25.16 -16.07 -27.57
CA PHE A 179 -25.15 -14.63 -27.81
C PHE A 179 -26.51 -14.01 -27.44
N GLU A 180 -26.49 -13.04 -26.53
CA GLU A 180 -27.68 -12.37 -26.01
C GLU A 180 -27.47 -10.85 -26.13
N PRO A 181 -27.89 -10.22 -27.24
CA PRO A 181 -27.51 -8.85 -27.56
C PRO A 181 -28.07 -7.80 -26.59
N ASP A 182 -29.08 -8.15 -25.79
CA ASP A 182 -29.65 -7.29 -24.76
C ASP A 182 -28.83 -7.28 -23.46
N LEU A 183 -27.84 -8.16 -23.30
CA LEU A 183 -26.93 -8.13 -22.17
C LEU A 183 -25.70 -7.26 -22.47
N THR A 184 -25.14 -6.66 -21.43
CA THR A 184 -23.89 -5.92 -21.53
C THR A 184 -22.75 -6.87 -21.90
N HIS A 185 -21.90 -6.44 -22.83
CA HIS A 185 -20.70 -7.13 -23.26
C HIS A 185 -19.47 -6.28 -22.95
N ARG A 186 -18.33 -6.96 -22.79
CA ARG A 186 -17.03 -6.33 -22.64
C ARG A 186 -16.01 -7.00 -23.54
N VAL A 187 -15.26 -6.18 -24.27
CA VAL A 187 -14.06 -6.59 -25.02
C VAL A 187 -12.84 -6.06 -24.28
N GLY A 188 -11.87 -6.93 -24.08
CA GLY A 188 -10.53 -6.57 -23.62
C GLY A 188 -9.52 -6.69 -24.76
N LEU A 189 -8.48 -5.88 -24.72
CA LEU A 189 -7.36 -5.86 -25.67
C LEU A 189 -6.07 -5.76 -24.87
N GLU A 190 -5.11 -6.64 -25.17
CA GLU A 190 -3.72 -6.54 -24.71
C GLU A 190 -2.77 -6.54 -25.91
N ILE A 191 -1.70 -5.75 -25.84
CA ILE A 191 -0.63 -5.77 -26.84
C ILE A 191 0.55 -6.60 -26.33
N ARG A 192 0.98 -7.58 -27.12
CA ARG A 192 2.16 -8.41 -26.86
C ARG A 192 3.05 -8.50 -28.09
N GLY A 193 4.34 -8.74 -27.89
CA GLY A 193 5.30 -8.99 -28.97
C GLY A 193 6.41 -7.95 -29.02
N SER A 194 7.08 -7.87 -30.18
CA SER A 194 8.26 -7.01 -30.37
C SER A 194 8.18 -6.18 -31.64
N PHE A 195 8.86 -5.04 -31.63
CA PHE A 195 9.10 -4.18 -32.78
C PHE A 195 10.60 -3.88 -32.84
N LEU A 196 11.20 -3.92 -34.03
CA LEU A 196 12.65 -3.75 -34.24
C LEU A 196 13.56 -4.65 -33.39
N GLY A 197 13.04 -5.80 -32.92
CA GLY A 197 13.80 -6.75 -32.10
C GLY A 197 13.74 -6.48 -30.59
N GLU A 198 13.01 -5.45 -30.16
CA GLU A 198 12.79 -5.08 -28.77
C GLU A 198 11.31 -5.26 -28.40
N SER A 199 11.01 -5.58 -27.14
CA SER A 199 9.62 -5.78 -26.68
C SER A 199 8.82 -4.48 -26.82
N LEU A 200 7.58 -4.59 -27.28
CA LEU A 200 6.65 -3.46 -27.25
C LEU A 200 6.26 -3.13 -25.79
N PRO A 201 5.99 -1.86 -25.46
CA PRO A 201 5.38 -1.50 -24.19
C PRO A 201 4.07 -2.25 -23.99
N LEU A 202 3.90 -2.78 -22.77
CA LEU A 202 2.73 -3.54 -22.39
C LEU A 202 1.61 -2.59 -21.99
N THR A 203 0.44 -2.79 -22.57
CA THR A 203 -0.71 -1.92 -22.41
C THR A 203 -1.98 -2.71 -22.69
N ASN A 204 -3.08 -2.26 -22.08
CA ASN A 204 -4.38 -2.87 -22.25
C ASN A 204 -5.49 -1.82 -22.39
N ALA A 205 -6.60 -2.25 -22.97
CA ALA A 205 -7.80 -1.44 -23.10
C ALA A 205 -9.04 -2.31 -22.95
N VAL A 206 -10.11 -1.73 -22.42
CA VAL A 206 -11.42 -2.37 -22.30
C VAL A 206 -12.50 -1.51 -22.94
N PHE A 207 -13.53 -2.16 -23.48
CA PHE A 207 -14.70 -1.49 -24.03
C PHE A 207 -15.97 -2.23 -23.62
N THR A 208 -16.87 -1.54 -22.91
CA THR A 208 -18.12 -2.10 -22.39
C THR A 208 -19.30 -1.49 -23.12
N PHE A 209 -20.20 -2.33 -23.64
CA PHE A 209 -21.31 -1.90 -24.49
C PHE A 209 -22.48 -2.88 -24.47
N GLN A 210 -23.67 -2.45 -24.87
CA GLN A 210 -24.83 -3.32 -25.08
C GLN A 210 -25.09 -3.47 -26.58
N PRO A 211 -24.89 -4.67 -27.18
CA PRO A 211 -24.99 -4.86 -28.63
C PRO A 211 -26.34 -4.43 -29.25
N SER A 212 -27.47 -4.68 -28.57
CA SER A 212 -28.80 -4.39 -29.13
C SER A 212 -29.12 -2.90 -29.24
N SER A 213 -28.53 -2.07 -28.39
CA SER A 213 -28.79 -0.62 -28.33
C SER A 213 -27.63 0.23 -28.83
N GLY A 214 -26.40 -0.32 -28.81
CA GLY A 214 -25.16 0.43 -29.07
C GLY A 214 -24.77 1.37 -27.92
N LEU A 215 -25.46 1.32 -26.78
CA LEU A 215 -25.13 2.14 -25.61
C LEU A 215 -23.83 1.66 -24.95
N THR A 216 -23.03 2.60 -24.49
CA THR A 216 -21.79 2.38 -23.71
C THR A 216 -21.90 2.90 -22.28
N ASP A 217 -22.95 3.66 -22.00
CA ASP A 217 -23.28 4.25 -20.70
C ASP A 217 -24.71 3.89 -20.30
N ASN A 218 -25.03 4.02 -19.02
CA ASN A 218 -26.37 3.73 -18.47
C ASN A 218 -26.91 2.31 -18.81
N ILE A 219 -26.00 1.35 -18.99
CA ILE A 219 -26.28 -0.08 -19.15
C ILE A 219 -25.88 -0.82 -17.86
N PRO A 220 -26.40 -2.03 -17.59
CA PRO A 220 -25.91 -2.85 -16.48
C PRO A 220 -24.40 -3.02 -16.53
N GLN A 221 -23.73 -2.86 -15.39
CA GLN A 221 -22.29 -3.09 -15.24
C GLN A 221 -22.03 -3.99 -14.03
N ARG A 222 -20.77 -4.36 -13.84
CA ARG A 222 -20.31 -4.99 -12.61
C ARG A 222 -18.97 -4.36 -12.20
N LYS A 223 -19.05 -3.36 -11.33
CA LYS A 223 -17.92 -2.57 -10.83
C LYS A 223 -17.82 -2.70 -9.32
N ILE A 224 -17.10 -3.74 -8.88
CA ILE A 224 -17.02 -4.16 -7.47
C ILE A 224 -15.81 -3.55 -6.74
N VAL A 225 -14.68 -3.43 -7.43
CA VAL A 225 -13.42 -2.85 -6.91
C VAL A 225 -12.83 -1.90 -7.94
N ALA A 226 -12.09 -0.89 -7.47
CA ALA A 226 -11.40 0.07 -8.32
C ALA A 226 -9.93 -0.34 -8.48
N GLN A 227 -9.32 0.01 -9.62
CA GLN A 227 -7.88 -0.20 -9.83
C GLN A 227 -7.04 0.46 -8.73
N ALA A 228 -7.44 1.67 -8.32
CA ALA A 228 -6.74 2.43 -7.29
C ALA A 228 -6.69 1.70 -5.94
N SER A 229 -7.71 0.89 -5.61
CA SER A 229 -7.72 0.09 -4.38
C SER A 229 -6.59 -0.95 -4.39
N CYS A 230 -6.38 -1.63 -5.52
CA CYS A 230 -5.28 -2.60 -5.69
C CYS A 230 -3.92 -1.88 -5.69
N ASN A 231 -3.80 -0.81 -6.47
CA ASN A 231 -2.56 -0.05 -6.64
C ASN A 231 -2.14 0.68 -5.35
N SER A 232 -3.03 0.87 -4.38
CA SER A 232 -2.67 1.41 -3.08
C SER A 232 -1.61 0.55 -2.37
N CYS A 233 -1.64 -0.77 -2.54
CA CYS A 233 -0.59 -1.69 -2.08
C CYS A 233 0.39 -2.05 -3.18
N HIS A 234 -0.07 -2.29 -4.42
CA HIS A 234 0.78 -2.81 -5.51
C HIS A 234 1.57 -1.77 -6.29
N GLY A 235 1.30 -0.46 -6.10
CA GLY A 235 1.84 0.63 -6.93
C GLY A 235 1.23 0.60 -8.33
N GLU A 236 1.53 -0.45 -9.08
CA GLU A 236 0.90 -0.78 -10.34
C GLU A 236 0.73 -2.31 -10.44
N LEU A 237 -0.51 -2.78 -10.32
CA LEU A 237 -0.79 -4.21 -10.46
C LEU A 237 -0.46 -4.68 -11.88
N ARG A 238 0.46 -5.63 -12.00
CA ARG A 238 0.97 -6.18 -13.26
C ARG A 238 1.00 -7.69 -13.18
N MET A 239 0.25 -8.37 -14.05
CA MET A 239 0.12 -9.84 -14.05
C MET A 239 0.34 -10.43 -15.44
N HIS A 240 0.65 -11.74 -15.48
CA HIS A 240 0.88 -12.52 -16.70
C HIS A 240 2.01 -11.99 -17.61
N GLY A 241 3.16 -11.68 -16.99
CA GLY A 241 4.32 -11.08 -17.65
C GLY A 241 4.08 -9.59 -17.92
N ASP A 242 3.57 -8.88 -16.92
CA ASP A 242 3.26 -7.44 -16.88
C ASP A 242 2.22 -6.91 -17.88
N GLY A 243 1.65 -7.77 -18.71
CA GLY A 243 0.73 -7.42 -19.80
C GLY A 243 -0.68 -7.02 -19.36
N ARG A 244 -1.10 -7.45 -18.18
CA ARG A 244 -2.49 -7.31 -17.70
C ARG A 244 -2.50 -6.54 -16.40
N GLN A 245 -3.12 -5.37 -16.44
CA GLN A 245 -3.04 -4.38 -15.35
C GLN A 245 -4.43 -3.92 -14.89
N ASP A 246 -5.40 -3.83 -15.82
CA ASP A 246 -6.76 -3.39 -15.52
C ASP A 246 -7.63 -4.53 -14.96
N VAL A 247 -8.21 -4.31 -13.78
CA VAL A 247 -9.20 -5.22 -13.17
C VAL A 247 -10.37 -5.51 -14.11
N ASP A 248 -10.81 -4.54 -14.91
CA ASP A 248 -11.90 -4.74 -15.87
C ASP A 248 -11.53 -5.75 -16.97
N LEU A 249 -10.25 -5.88 -17.30
CA LEU A 249 -9.73 -6.91 -18.20
C LEU A 249 -9.66 -8.25 -17.47
N CYS A 250 -9.16 -8.29 -16.23
CA CYS A 250 -9.02 -9.53 -15.45
C CYS A 250 -10.34 -10.31 -15.38
N VAL A 251 -11.44 -9.62 -15.11
CA VAL A 251 -12.78 -10.21 -15.00
C VAL A 251 -13.36 -10.69 -16.33
N THR A 252 -12.69 -10.48 -17.47
CA THR A 252 -13.09 -11.10 -18.75
C THR A 252 -12.58 -12.53 -18.91
N CYS A 253 -11.61 -12.96 -18.08
CA CYS A 253 -11.10 -14.33 -18.06
C CYS A 253 -11.33 -15.02 -16.70
N HIS A 254 -11.11 -14.32 -15.60
CA HIS A 254 -11.28 -14.86 -14.25
C HIS A 254 -12.77 -14.93 -13.87
N ASN A 255 -13.50 -15.78 -14.57
CA ASN A 255 -14.95 -15.97 -14.47
C ASN A 255 -15.31 -17.15 -13.57
N PRO A 256 -16.54 -17.18 -13.02
CA PRO A 256 -17.08 -18.41 -12.42
C PRO A 256 -16.95 -19.59 -13.39
N GLY A 257 -16.47 -20.72 -12.90
CA GLY A 257 -16.24 -21.93 -13.69
C GLY A 257 -14.88 -22.02 -14.39
N SER A 258 -14.04 -20.97 -14.34
CA SER A 258 -12.62 -21.11 -14.69
C SER A 258 -11.85 -21.72 -13.52
N THR A 259 -11.02 -22.73 -13.81
CA THR A 259 -10.28 -23.52 -12.80
C THR A 259 -8.90 -23.90 -13.36
N ASP A 260 -7.89 -23.91 -12.50
CA ASP A 260 -6.58 -24.50 -12.80
C ASP A 260 -6.69 -26.02 -12.64
N ALA A 261 -6.60 -26.75 -13.75
CA ALA A 261 -6.73 -28.21 -13.79
C ALA A 261 -5.62 -28.92 -12.99
N ASN A 262 -4.44 -28.29 -12.88
CA ASN A 262 -3.28 -28.88 -12.23
C ASN A 262 -3.31 -28.72 -10.71
N SER A 263 -3.96 -27.68 -10.17
CA SER A 263 -4.19 -27.56 -8.72
C SER A 263 -5.59 -27.99 -8.28
N GLY A 264 -6.57 -27.94 -9.18
CA GLY A 264 -7.99 -28.04 -8.86
C GLY A 264 -8.59 -26.74 -8.28
N ASN A 265 -7.80 -25.67 -8.13
CA ASN A 265 -8.27 -24.41 -7.55
C ASN A 265 -9.02 -23.55 -8.57
N SER A 266 -10.07 -22.86 -8.10
CA SER A 266 -10.81 -21.92 -8.94
C SER A 266 -9.97 -20.70 -9.31
N LEU A 267 -10.12 -20.26 -10.55
CA LEU A 267 -9.59 -19.01 -11.09
C LEU A 267 -10.65 -17.90 -11.16
N ASP A 268 -11.84 -18.10 -10.57
CA ASP A 268 -12.82 -17.02 -10.43
C ASP A 268 -12.21 -15.85 -9.67
N PHE A 269 -12.30 -14.63 -10.22
CA PHE A 269 -11.58 -13.46 -9.71
C PHE A 269 -11.82 -13.21 -8.22
N ARG A 270 -13.05 -13.44 -7.74
CA ARG A 270 -13.39 -13.26 -6.32
C ARG A 270 -12.73 -14.32 -5.43
N VAL A 271 -12.68 -15.57 -5.88
CA VAL A 271 -12.10 -16.69 -5.11
C VAL A 271 -10.59 -16.59 -5.11
N LEU A 272 -9.99 -16.40 -6.29
CA LEU A 272 -8.56 -16.27 -6.47
C LEU A 272 -7.99 -15.11 -5.65
N THR A 273 -8.60 -13.92 -5.77
CA THR A 273 -8.09 -12.73 -5.08
C THR A 273 -8.16 -12.90 -3.56
N HIS A 274 -9.28 -13.36 -3.01
CA HIS A 274 -9.37 -13.57 -1.56
C HIS A 274 -8.40 -14.64 -1.07
N LYS A 275 -8.29 -15.79 -1.74
CA LYS A 275 -7.36 -16.85 -1.31
C LYS A 275 -5.89 -16.41 -1.38
N ILE A 276 -5.49 -15.67 -2.41
CA ILE A 276 -4.13 -15.09 -2.47
C ILE A 276 -3.86 -14.18 -1.26
N HIS A 277 -4.80 -13.30 -0.90
CA HIS A 277 -4.60 -12.34 0.19
C HIS A 277 -4.88 -12.94 1.58
N MET A 278 -5.59 -14.05 1.67
CA MET A 278 -5.65 -14.84 2.90
C MET A 278 -4.32 -15.56 3.13
N GLY A 279 -3.73 -16.13 2.07
CA GLY A 279 -2.37 -16.69 2.08
C GLY A 279 -2.11 -17.62 3.27
N GLU A 280 -1.18 -17.23 4.15
CA GLU A 280 -0.83 -18.00 5.36
C GLU A 280 -1.97 -18.14 6.37
N GLN A 281 -2.97 -17.24 6.32
CA GLN A 281 -4.13 -17.21 7.21
C GLN A 281 -5.31 -18.05 6.67
N LEU A 282 -5.15 -18.72 5.52
CA LEU A 282 -6.17 -19.67 5.06
C LEU A 282 -6.25 -20.85 6.05
N PRO A 283 -7.44 -21.22 6.54
CA PRO A 283 -7.61 -22.39 7.41
C PRO A 283 -7.01 -23.68 6.82
N SER A 284 -7.13 -23.88 5.51
CA SER A 284 -6.50 -25.01 4.82
C SER A 284 -4.97 -24.96 4.87
N VAL A 285 -4.35 -23.78 4.76
CA VAL A 285 -2.88 -23.61 4.86
C VAL A 285 -2.42 -23.78 6.30
N GLU A 286 -3.12 -23.20 7.28
CA GLU A 286 -2.85 -23.41 8.72
C GLU A 286 -2.92 -24.90 9.11
N SER A 287 -3.78 -25.67 8.44
CA SER A 287 -3.89 -27.13 8.63
C SER A 287 -2.76 -27.95 7.98
N GLY A 288 -1.78 -27.29 7.35
CA GLY A 288 -0.64 -27.89 6.66
C GLY A 288 -0.86 -28.13 5.16
N GLY A 289 -1.89 -27.52 4.58
CA GLY A 289 -2.14 -27.51 3.13
C GLY A 289 -1.32 -26.46 2.39
N GLU A 290 -1.59 -26.31 1.09
CA GLU A 290 -0.97 -25.30 0.23
C GLU A 290 -2.03 -24.66 -0.66
N TYR A 291 -1.88 -23.36 -0.96
CA TYR A 291 -2.65 -22.67 -2.00
C TYR A 291 -1.76 -22.34 -3.20
N VAL A 292 -1.88 -23.19 -4.22
CA VAL A 292 -1.00 -23.18 -5.40
C VAL A 292 -1.82 -23.00 -6.67
N ILE A 293 -1.28 -22.21 -7.61
CA ILE A 293 -1.76 -22.12 -9.00
C ILE A 293 -0.62 -22.50 -9.94
N TYR A 294 -0.90 -23.35 -10.93
CA TYR A 294 0.02 -23.67 -12.02
C TYR A 294 -0.24 -22.70 -13.17
N GLY A 295 0.75 -21.83 -13.42
CA GLY A 295 0.67 -20.75 -14.37
C GLY A 295 1.21 -21.11 -15.76
N PHE A 296 1.77 -20.11 -16.43
CA PHE A 296 2.26 -20.25 -17.80
C PHE A 296 3.35 -21.33 -17.92
N ARG A 297 3.11 -22.33 -18.78
CA ARG A 297 3.98 -23.51 -18.97
C ARG A 297 4.10 -24.37 -17.70
N ASP A 298 3.00 -24.53 -16.99
CA ASP A 298 2.88 -25.35 -15.78
C ASP A 298 3.83 -24.90 -14.66
N SER A 299 4.17 -23.61 -14.62
CA SER A 299 5.00 -23.04 -13.57
C SER A 299 4.22 -23.01 -12.25
N ARG A 300 4.74 -23.67 -11.22
CA ARG A 300 4.12 -23.69 -9.88
C ARG A 300 4.26 -22.31 -9.22
N HIS A 301 3.15 -21.69 -8.83
CA HIS A 301 3.11 -20.47 -8.03
C HIS A 301 2.44 -20.78 -6.69
N ASP A 302 3.21 -20.66 -5.61
CA ASP A 302 2.74 -20.86 -4.24
C ASP A 302 2.37 -19.53 -3.61
N PHE A 303 1.18 -19.45 -3.01
CA PHE A 303 0.72 -18.26 -2.30
C PHE A 303 0.50 -18.53 -0.81
N SER A 304 0.93 -19.70 -0.31
CA SER A 304 0.69 -20.14 1.08
C SER A 304 1.46 -19.33 2.13
N ASP A 305 2.50 -18.61 1.72
CA ASP A 305 3.37 -17.74 2.52
C ASP A 305 3.05 -16.24 2.32
N VAL A 306 2.00 -15.91 1.56
CA VAL A 306 1.57 -14.52 1.42
C VAL A 306 1.02 -14.05 2.76
N ALA A 307 1.72 -13.10 3.38
CA ALA A 307 1.29 -12.42 4.59
C ALA A 307 0.65 -11.07 4.22
N PHE A 308 -0.67 -10.96 4.38
CA PHE A 308 -1.35 -9.68 4.18
C PHE A 308 -0.95 -8.70 5.30
N PRO A 309 -0.52 -7.47 4.97
CA PRO A 309 0.12 -6.56 5.93
C PRO A 309 -0.83 -5.99 7.00
N GLN A 310 -2.11 -6.35 6.98
CA GLN A 310 -3.17 -5.92 7.88
C GLN A 310 -4.19 -7.07 8.01
N SER A 311 -5.22 -6.92 8.84
CA SER A 311 -6.27 -7.93 8.96
C SER A 311 -7.04 -8.11 7.63
N PRO A 312 -7.22 -9.35 7.12
CA PRO A 312 -8.09 -9.62 5.98
C PRO A 312 -9.57 -9.26 6.20
N GLN A 313 -9.97 -9.02 7.45
CA GLN A 313 -11.32 -8.56 7.82
C GLN A 313 -11.58 -7.11 7.38
N THR A 314 -10.55 -6.34 7.06
CA THR A 314 -10.65 -4.95 6.60
C THR A 314 -11.12 -4.89 5.13
N CYS A 315 -12.37 -5.28 4.87
CA CYS A 315 -12.95 -5.40 3.52
C CYS A 315 -12.83 -4.09 2.72
N VAL A 316 -12.93 -2.96 3.42
CA VAL A 316 -12.92 -1.62 2.82
C VAL A 316 -11.59 -1.23 2.19
N LYS A 317 -10.53 -2.03 2.43
CA LYS A 317 -9.28 -1.86 1.72
C LYS A 317 -9.44 -2.01 0.20
N CYS A 318 -10.23 -3.00 -0.20
CA CYS A 318 -10.48 -3.32 -1.61
C CYS A 318 -11.86 -2.84 -2.07
N HIS A 319 -12.85 -2.91 -1.18
CA HIS A 319 -14.24 -2.63 -1.49
C HIS A 319 -14.69 -1.30 -0.93
N ASP A 320 -14.92 -0.30 -1.78
CA ASP A 320 -15.41 1.01 -1.35
C ASP A 320 -16.87 1.25 -1.80
N PRO A 321 -17.87 0.99 -0.93
CA PRO A 321 -19.27 1.32 -1.21
C PRO A 321 -19.56 2.83 -1.34
N ALA A 322 -18.65 3.70 -0.90
CA ALA A 322 -18.82 5.15 -1.00
C ALA A 322 -18.29 5.73 -2.33
N SER A 323 -17.42 4.99 -3.03
CA SER A 323 -16.87 5.40 -4.32
C SER A 323 -17.89 5.30 -5.44
N SER A 324 -17.97 6.35 -6.26
CA SER A 324 -18.78 6.34 -7.49
C SER A 324 -18.20 5.45 -8.59
N GLU A 325 -16.91 5.09 -8.51
CA GLU A 325 -16.25 4.19 -9.48
C GLU A 325 -16.64 2.73 -9.26
N THR A 326 -17.13 2.39 -8.05
CA THR A 326 -17.53 1.04 -7.66
C THR A 326 -18.96 1.00 -7.13
N PRO A 327 -19.97 1.36 -7.94
CA PRO A 327 -21.37 1.39 -7.53
C PRO A 327 -21.89 0.03 -7.02
N ASP A 328 -21.24 -1.07 -7.41
CA ASP A 328 -21.62 -2.42 -7.02
C ASP A 328 -20.80 -2.96 -5.82
N ALA A 329 -19.88 -2.17 -5.25
CA ALA A 329 -19.05 -2.61 -4.12
C ALA A 329 -19.89 -3.12 -2.95
N SER A 330 -21.06 -2.54 -2.69
CA SER A 330 -21.99 -2.98 -1.63
C SER A 330 -22.47 -4.44 -1.75
N ASN A 331 -22.26 -5.09 -2.89
CA ASN A 331 -22.54 -6.52 -3.08
C ASN A 331 -21.78 -7.41 -2.08
N ILE A 332 -20.65 -6.96 -1.50
CA ILE A 332 -19.95 -7.71 -0.44
C ILE A 332 -20.84 -8.00 0.77
N VAL A 333 -21.86 -7.18 1.03
CA VAL A 333 -22.86 -7.39 2.09
C VAL A 333 -24.19 -7.83 1.52
N MET A 334 -24.58 -7.30 0.37
CA MET A 334 -25.93 -7.48 -0.17
C MET A 334 -26.11 -8.80 -0.92
N ARG A 335 -25.01 -9.44 -1.35
CA ARG A 335 -24.99 -10.65 -2.16
C ARG A 335 -23.97 -11.68 -1.61
N PRO A 336 -24.13 -12.16 -0.37
CA PRO A 336 -23.28 -13.24 0.14
C PRO A 336 -23.47 -14.51 -0.68
N THR A 337 -22.36 -15.19 -0.98
CA THR A 337 -22.32 -16.40 -1.81
C THR A 337 -21.35 -17.42 -1.21
N ILE A 338 -21.62 -18.71 -1.34
CA ILE A 338 -20.75 -19.82 -0.95
C ILE A 338 -19.32 -19.61 -1.48
N GLU A 339 -19.16 -19.22 -2.74
CA GLU A 339 -17.83 -19.07 -3.36
C GLU A 339 -17.03 -17.93 -2.74
N SER A 340 -17.65 -16.77 -2.52
CA SER A 340 -16.99 -15.63 -1.89
C SER A 340 -16.66 -15.91 -0.41
N CYS A 341 -17.58 -16.49 0.36
CA CYS A 341 -17.36 -16.76 1.78
C CYS A 341 -16.33 -17.89 1.99
N GLY A 342 -16.47 -18.98 1.23
CA GLY A 342 -15.56 -20.14 1.26
C GLY A 342 -14.18 -19.87 0.66
N SER A 343 -13.94 -18.67 0.11
CA SER A 343 -12.60 -18.26 -0.31
C SER A 343 -11.71 -17.84 0.86
N CYS A 344 -12.29 -17.39 1.98
CA CYS A 344 -11.56 -17.14 3.24
C CYS A 344 -11.86 -18.22 4.28
N HIS A 345 -13.12 -18.65 4.39
CA HIS A 345 -13.57 -19.70 5.29
C HIS A 345 -13.54 -21.06 4.58
N ASP A 346 -12.35 -21.45 4.12
CA ASP A 346 -12.17 -22.60 3.22
C ASP A 346 -12.15 -23.97 3.92
N ASP A 347 -12.29 -23.98 5.24
CA ASP A 347 -12.58 -25.13 6.08
C ASP A 347 -14.09 -25.40 6.25
N VAL A 348 -14.95 -24.45 5.83
CA VAL A 348 -16.40 -24.58 5.97
C VAL A 348 -16.99 -25.38 4.81
N ASP A 349 -17.42 -26.62 5.09
CA ASP A 349 -18.26 -27.39 4.17
C ASP A 349 -19.74 -26.98 4.32
N PHE A 350 -20.20 -26.12 3.41
CA PHE A 350 -21.60 -25.68 3.34
C PHE A 350 -22.60 -26.83 3.12
N SER A 351 -22.15 -27.96 2.56
CA SER A 351 -23.00 -29.13 2.25
C SER A 351 -23.11 -30.13 3.41
N ALA A 352 -22.15 -30.14 4.35
CA ALA A 352 -22.15 -31.04 5.51
C ALA A 352 -23.15 -30.65 6.61
N GLY A 353 -23.50 -29.36 6.69
CA GLY A 353 -24.38 -28.81 7.73
C GLY A 353 -23.72 -28.69 9.11
N GLU A 354 -24.53 -28.50 10.17
CA GLU A 354 -24.03 -28.14 11.52
C GLU A 354 -22.99 -29.13 12.07
N ALA A 355 -23.09 -30.41 11.70
CA ALA A 355 -22.12 -31.43 12.11
C ALA A 355 -20.88 -31.41 11.20
N GLY A 356 -19.97 -30.47 11.46
CA GLY A 356 -18.66 -30.39 10.80
C GLY A 356 -18.63 -29.50 9.55
N GLY A 357 -19.60 -28.60 9.39
CA GLY A 357 -19.70 -27.64 8.31
C GLY A 357 -20.30 -26.31 8.77
N HIS A 358 -21.14 -25.69 7.93
CA HIS A 358 -21.73 -24.39 8.21
C HIS A 358 -22.71 -24.41 9.43
N PRO A 359 -22.56 -23.52 10.44
CA PRO A 359 -23.39 -23.53 11.66
C PRO A 359 -24.89 -23.32 11.41
N GLY A 360 -25.26 -22.67 10.30
CA GLY A 360 -26.65 -22.49 9.88
C GLY A 360 -27.31 -23.75 9.31
N GLY A 361 -26.60 -24.88 9.28
CA GLY A 361 -27.06 -26.11 8.62
C GLY A 361 -26.63 -26.19 7.17
N ILE A 362 -27.22 -27.12 6.43
CA ILE A 362 -26.88 -27.40 5.02
C ILE A 362 -27.34 -26.23 4.15
N VAL A 363 -26.41 -25.65 3.40
CA VAL A 363 -26.63 -24.61 2.40
C VAL A 363 -26.15 -25.13 1.05
N THR A 364 -27.07 -25.34 0.12
CA THR A 364 -26.75 -25.91 -1.22
C THR A 364 -26.71 -24.88 -2.34
N ASP A 365 -27.18 -23.66 -2.08
CA ASP A 365 -27.20 -22.56 -3.02
C ASP A 365 -27.16 -21.22 -2.27
N ASN A 366 -27.05 -20.12 -3.03
CA ASN A 366 -26.87 -18.78 -2.48
C ASN A 366 -28.20 -18.07 -2.12
N SER A 367 -29.35 -18.74 -2.26
CA SER A 367 -30.66 -18.08 -2.25
C SER A 367 -31.11 -17.61 -0.87
N GLU A 368 -30.60 -18.24 0.18
CA GLU A 368 -30.99 -17.99 1.57
C GLU A 368 -29.91 -17.30 2.40
N CYS A 369 -28.71 -17.03 1.84
CA CYS A 369 -27.60 -16.46 2.61
C CYS A 369 -27.98 -15.14 3.31
N SER A 370 -28.64 -14.22 2.58
CA SER A 370 -29.10 -12.93 3.12
C SER A 370 -30.29 -13.01 4.11
N VAL A 371 -30.90 -14.20 4.27
CA VAL A 371 -31.93 -14.43 5.29
C VAL A 371 -31.30 -14.42 6.69
N CYS A 372 -30.08 -14.92 6.79
CA CYS A 372 -29.31 -15.03 8.03
C CYS A 372 -28.20 -13.97 8.15
N HIS A 373 -27.47 -13.71 7.06
CA HIS A 373 -26.34 -12.79 7.00
C HIS A 373 -26.76 -11.42 6.44
N ALA A 374 -27.45 -10.64 7.26
CA ALA A 374 -27.80 -9.26 6.97
C ALA A 374 -28.02 -8.46 8.27
N GLU A 375 -28.10 -7.14 8.16
CA GLU A 375 -28.30 -6.26 9.30
C GLU A 375 -29.57 -6.67 10.10
N ASN A 376 -29.44 -6.77 11.43
CA ASN A 376 -30.51 -7.19 12.34
C ASN A 376 -31.06 -8.61 12.09
N LYS A 377 -30.29 -9.49 11.45
CA LYS A 377 -30.60 -10.92 11.32
C LYS A 377 -29.84 -11.75 12.35
N ILE A 378 -30.21 -13.02 12.44
CA ILE A 378 -29.72 -13.91 13.50
C ILE A 378 -28.20 -14.13 13.47
N ALA A 379 -27.58 -14.06 12.28
CA ALA A 379 -26.13 -14.22 12.12
C ALA A 379 -25.40 -12.88 11.92
N GLY A 380 -26.08 -11.74 12.10
CA GLY A 380 -25.50 -10.40 11.88
C GLY A 380 -25.25 -10.08 10.40
N SER A 381 -24.80 -8.85 10.14
CA SER A 381 -24.35 -8.47 8.80
C SER A 381 -22.89 -8.88 8.55
N VAL A 382 -22.50 -9.05 7.29
CA VAL A 382 -21.11 -9.36 6.92
C VAL A 382 -20.13 -8.32 7.49
N LEU A 383 -20.43 -7.02 7.43
CA LEU A 383 -19.51 -5.99 7.97
C LEU A 383 -19.43 -5.99 9.49
N GLU A 384 -20.53 -6.33 10.17
CA GLU A 384 -20.55 -6.45 11.63
C GLU A 384 -19.72 -7.66 12.09
N SER A 385 -19.84 -8.80 11.41
CA SER A 385 -19.05 -10.00 11.70
C SER A 385 -17.55 -9.84 11.38
N HIS A 386 -17.19 -8.93 10.49
CA HIS A 386 -15.79 -8.61 10.15
C HIS A 386 -15.30 -7.32 10.83
N ALA A 387 -16.04 -6.76 11.79
CA ALA A 387 -15.53 -5.65 12.58
C ALA A 387 -14.41 -6.15 13.51
N ILE A 388 -13.27 -5.46 13.52
CA ILE A 388 -12.15 -5.76 14.41
C ILE A 388 -12.38 -5.01 15.72
N PRO A 389 -12.78 -5.68 16.83
CA PRO A 389 -13.26 -4.95 18.00
C PRO A 389 -12.20 -4.06 18.64
N ALA A 390 -10.94 -4.50 18.65
CA ALA A 390 -9.82 -3.71 19.15
C ALA A 390 -9.60 -2.43 18.33
N GLN A 391 -9.70 -2.49 16.99
CA GLN A 391 -9.59 -1.32 16.12
C GLN A 391 -10.76 -0.35 16.33
N VAL A 392 -11.98 -0.87 16.47
CA VAL A 392 -13.15 -0.05 16.81
C VAL A 392 -12.96 0.66 18.15
N ALA A 393 -12.49 -0.06 19.17
CA ALA A 393 -12.19 0.49 20.48
C ALA A 393 -11.09 1.55 20.44
N ALA A 394 -10.08 1.42 19.56
CA ALA A 394 -9.00 2.40 19.43
C ALA A 394 -9.51 3.82 19.13
N SER A 395 -10.64 3.94 18.42
CA SER A 395 -11.27 5.24 18.13
C SER A 395 -11.75 6.00 19.38
N LEU A 396 -11.83 5.34 20.54
CA LEU A 396 -12.24 5.92 21.82
C LEU A 396 -11.06 6.47 22.62
N PHE A 397 -9.82 6.36 22.14
CA PHE A 397 -8.65 6.78 22.91
C PHE A 397 -7.73 7.70 22.11
N SER A 398 -7.16 8.68 22.79
CA SER A 398 -6.12 9.54 22.28
C SER A 398 -5.13 9.91 23.38
N TYR A 399 -3.84 9.72 23.11
CA TYR A 399 -2.76 10.07 24.02
C TYR A 399 -2.29 11.51 23.77
N ASN A 400 -2.17 12.29 24.84
CA ASN A 400 -1.82 13.71 24.74
C ASN A 400 -0.66 14.04 25.68
N ILE A 401 0.45 14.50 25.13
CA ILE A 401 1.56 15.07 25.91
C ILE A 401 1.34 16.58 25.99
N LEU A 402 1.29 17.13 27.20
CA LEU A 402 0.86 18.51 27.45
C LEU A 402 2.05 19.42 27.80
N GLU A 403 3.00 18.91 28.59
CA GLU A 403 4.12 19.71 29.08
C GLU A 403 5.31 18.81 29.45
N VAL A 404 6.53 19.28 29.18
CA VAL A 404 7.78 18.66 29.64
C VAL A 404 8.63 19.72 30.34
N ASN A 405 8.95 19.48 31.61
CA ASN A 405 9.72 20.38 32.47
C ASN A 405 11.00 19.69 32.96
N ASN A 406 11.93 20.48 33.53
CA ASN A 406 13.21 20.01 34.09
C ASN A 406 14.07 19.26 33.05
N THR A 407 14.30 19.90 31.90
CA THR A 407 14.92 19.28 30.72
C THR A 407 16.40 19.65 30.53
N MET A 408 17.03 20.35 31.49
CA MET A 408 18.46 20.67 31.35
C MET A 408 19.33 19.42 31.63
N PRO A 409 20.57 19.39 31.10
CA PRO A 409 21.51 18.31 31.43
C PRO A 409 21.69 18.14 32.94
N GLY A 410 21.56 16.90 33.42
CA GLY A 410 21.59 16.52 34.84
C GLY A 410 20.26 16.66 35.58
N GLU A 411 19.20 17.18 34.95
CA GLU A 411 17.86 17.25 35.53
C GLU A 411 17.02 16.01 35.22
N PHE A 412 15.98 15.77 36.03
CA PHE A 412 15.03 14.67 35.86
C PHE A 412 13.74 15.22 35.23
N PRO A 413 13.46 14.90 33.96
CA PRO A 413 12.28 15.42 33.27
C PRO A 413 10.98 15.11 34.01
N SER A 414 10.08 16.09 34.07
CA SER A 414 8.71 15.94 34.56
C SER A 414 7.72 16.13 33.40
N ILE A 415 6.90 15.11 33.14
CA ILE A 415 6.02 15.05 31.97
C ILE A 415 4.57 15.10 32.44
N LYS A 416 3.83 16.11 31.99
CA LYS A 416 2.37 16.21 32.16
C LYS A 416 1.67 15.69 30.91
N PHE A 417 0.70 14.80 31.07
CA PHE A 417 -0.03 14.16 29.97
C PHE A 417 -1.50 13.87 30.33
N SER A 418 -2.30 13.48 29.33
CA SER A 418 -3.67 13.00 29.51
C SER A 418 -4.05 11.95 28.47
N VAL A 419 -5.05 11.13 28.79
CA VAL A 419 -5.72 10.24 27.83
C VAL A 419 -7.17 10.68 27.71
N THR A 420 -7.67 10.82 26.48
CA THR A 420 -9.01 11.39 26.21
C THR A 420 -9.80 10.57 25.22
N ASP A 421 -11.12 10.64 25.30
CA ASP A 421 -12.03 10.11 24.27
C ASP A 421 -12.30 11.18 23.19
N PRO A 422 -11.74 11.02 21.96
CA PRO A 422 -11.88 12.01 20.90
C PRO A 422 -13.30 12.09 20.32
N THR A 423 -14.19 11.15 20.66
CA THR A 423 -15.60 11.18 20.28
C THR A 423 -16.42 12.14 21.15
N LYS A 424 -15.90 12.52 22.32
CA LYS A 424 -16.53 13.46 23.27
C LYS A 424 -16.13 14.90 22.97
N THR A 425 -16.80 15.85 23.64
CA THR A 425 -16.48 17.29 23.52
C THR A 425 -15.91 17.82 24.83
N ASN A 426 -15.17 18.94 24.77
CA ASN A 426 -14.46 19.52 25.93
C ASN A 426 -15.31 19.90 27.15
N ASN A 427 -16.63 19.85 27.05
CA ASN A 427 -17.55 20.11 28.17
C ASN A 427 -18.19 18.82 28.71
N ASP A 428 -17.74 17.66 28.25
CA ASP A 428 -18.18 16.36 28.73
C ASP A 428 -17.35 15.96 29.94
N ASP A 429 -18.01 15.57 31.04
CA ASP A 429 -17.35 15.12 32.26
C ASP A 429 -16.60 13.78 32.02
N GLU A 430 -16.87 13.10 30.90
CA GLU A 430 -16.24 11.84 30.46
C GLU A 430 -15.13 12.02 29.41
N LEU A 431 -14.70 13.27 29.10
CA LEU A 431 -13.65 13.48 28.11
C LEU A 431 -12.32 12.81 28.51
N TYR A 432 -11.96 12.86 29.79
CA TYR A 432 -10.68 12.38 30.30
C TYR A 432 -10.82 11.00 30.93
N TYR A 433 -9.90 10.11 30.59
CA TYR A 433 -9.75 8.84 31.29
C TYR A 433 -8.99 9.02 32.60
N ASP A 434 -9.54 8.50 33.69
CA ASP A 434 -8.88 8.36 34.98
C ASP A 434 -8.12 7.03 35.03
N LEU A 435 -6.81 7.10 34.79
CA LEU A 435 -5.91 5.95 34.77
C LEU A 435 -5.88 5.13 36.07
N LYS A 436 -6.43 5.64 37.18
CA LYS A 436 -6.45 4.93 38.47
C LYS A 436 -7.77 4.21 38.74
N ASN A 437 -8.83 4.52 38.00
CA ASN A 437 -10.18 4.04 38.29
C ASN A 437 -10.92 3.48 37.06
N ASN A 438 -10.58 3.91 35.85
CA ASN A 438 -11.16 3.36 34.63
C ASN A 438 -10.71 1.91 34.38
N PRO A 439 -11.62 0.96 34.10
CA PRO A 439 -11.28 -0.45 33.86
C PRO A 439 -10.31 -0.63 32.69
N GLU A 440 -10.40 0.23 31.67
CA GLU A 440 -9.52 0.27 30.50
C GLU A 440 -8.04 0.40 30.86
N PHE A 441 -7.73 0.99 32.03
CA PHE A 441 -6.38 1.26 32.51
C PHE A 441 -6.03 0.57 33.84
N THR A 442 -6.98 -0.16 34.43
CA THR A 442 -6.77 -0.88 35.69
C THR A 442 -6.85 -2.40 35.53
N SER A 443 -7.17 -2.89 34.34
CA SER A 443 -7.03 -4.30 33.97
C SER A 443 -5.57 -4.76 33.99
N SER A 444 -5.36 -6.06 34.17
CA SER A 444 -4.05 -6.69 33.98
C SER A 444 -3.57 -6.66 32.53
N GLU A 445 -4.50 -6.52 31.57
CA GLU A 445 -4.17 -6.37 30.15
C GLU A 445 -3.72 -4.95 29.81
N SER A 446 -3.99 -3.95 30.65
CA SER A 446 -3.64 -2.57 30.36
C SER A 446 -2.14 -2.32 30.48
N ARG A 447 -1.56 -1.60 29.51
CA ARG A 447 -0.21 -1.05 29.59
C ARG A 447 -0.19 0.40 29.13
N LEU A 448 0.53 1.25 29.86
CA LEU A 448 0.84 2.60 29.43
C LEU A 448 2.23 2.98 29.92
N ALA A 449 3.09 3.42 29.01
CA ALA A 449 4.43 3.89 29.32
C ALA A 449 4.69 5.27 28.72
N VAL A 450 5.37 6.11 29.51
CA VAL A 450 5.97 7.34 29.01
C VAL A 450 7.45 7.06 28.79
N ILE A 451 7.92 7.27 27.55
CA ILE A 451 9.29 6.98 27.15
C ILE A 451 10.06 8.26 26.80
N LEU A 452 11.38 8.27 27.03
CA LEU A 452 12.24 9.39 26.65
C LEU A 452 13.42 8.92 25.78
N ALA A 453 13.78 9.74 24.80
CA ALA A 453 14.91 9.51 23.91
C ALA A 453 15.69 10.80 23.63
N TRP A 454 16.98 10.67 23.35
CA TRP A 454 17.86 11.78 23.01
C TRP A 454 19.11 11.39 22.19
N ASP A 455 19.70 12.33 21.45
CA ASP A 455 19.12 13.63 21.04
C ASP A 455 18.32 13.49 19.72
N THR A 456 17.58 14.52 19.32
CA THR A 456 16.71 14.47 18.11
C THR A 456 17.48 14.59 16.78
N GLY A 457 18.79 14.84 16.79
CA GLY A 457 19.66 14.75 15.63
C GLY A 457 19.73 13.33 15.09
N ASP A 458 20.03 12.36 15.95
CA ASP A 458 19.65 10.96 15.80
C ASP A 458 19.80 10.27 17.16
N TYR A 459 18.84 9.43 17.53
CA TYR A 459 18.82 8.88 18.88
C TYR A 459 20.00 7.94 19.11
N THR A 460 20.71 8.14 20.22
CA THR A 460 21.72 7.21 20.71
C THR A 460 21.31 6.61 22.05
N ASN A 461 20.44 7.31 22.79
CA ASN A 461 19.96 6.95 24.12
C ASN A 461 21.06 6.53 25.11
N VAL A 462 22.29 7.01 24.90
CA VAL A 462 23.39 6.79 25.85
C VAL A 462 22.98 7.35 27.19
N GLY A 463 23.26 6.62 28.27
CA GLY A 463 22.94 7.04 29.62
C GLY A 463 21.47 6.91 30.01
N SER A 464 20.61 6.30 29.19
CA SER A 464 19.21 5.98 29.56
C SER A 464 19.08 4.93 30.69
N GLY A 465 20.17 4.23 31.00
CA GLY A 465 20.17 3.10 31.93
C GLY A 465 19.64 1.78 31.34
N SER A 466 19.33 1.74 30.04
CA SER A 466 18.87 0.53 29.34
C SER A 466 19.70 0.28 28.08
N ALA A 467 20.40 -0.84 28.04
CA ALA A 467 21.38 -1.19 27.02
C ALA A 467 20.90 -2.30 26.06
N PRO A 468 21.35 -2.32 24.79
CA PRO A 468 22.04 -1.23 24.10
C PRO A 468 21.06 -0.15 23.61
N ALA A 469 21.39 1.12 23.87
CA ALA A 469 20.71 2.30 23.32
C ALA A 469 19.16 2.30 23.40
N LYS A 470 18.57 1.76 24.46
CA LYS A 470 17.11 1.75 24.64
C LYS A 470 16.63 3.02 25.32
N VAL A 471 15.37 3.37 25.09
CA VAL A 471 14.72 4.52 25.72
C VAL A 471 14.66 4.38 27.25
N VAL A 472 14.56 5.52 27.96
CA VAL A 472 14.02 5.50 29.32
C VAL A 472 12.55 5.13 29.23
N SER A 473 12.06 4.20 30.06
CA SER A 473 10.67 3.79 30.10
C SER A 473 10.10 3.91 31.50
N ILE A 474 8.96 4.60 31.64
CA ILE A 474 8.29 4.86 32.90
C ILE A 474 6.90 4.23 32.83
N ASN A 475 6.53 3.39 33.81
CA ASN A 475 5.20 2.80 33.87
C ASN A 475 4.20 3.87 34.32
N ALA A 476 3.46 4.43 33.36
CA ALA A 476 2.53 5.53 33.62
C ALA A 476 1.32 5.09 34.46
N LEU A 477 0.94 3.81 34.42
CA LEU A 477 -0.16 3.29 35.23
C LEU A 477 0.24 3.20 36.71
N ALA A 478 1.47 2.79 36.99
CA ALA A 478 1.99 2.67 38.35
C ALA A 478 2.48 4.00 38.93
N ASP A 479 3.32 4.72 38.17
CA ASP A 479 4.18 5.78 38.71
C ASP A 479 3.62 7.19 38.54
N SER A 480 2.52 7.36 37.78
CA SER A 480 1.91 8.66 37.59
C SER A 480 1.15 9.16 38.82
N THR A 481 1.18 10.48 39.01
CA THR A 481 0.38 11.22 39.99
C THR A 481 -0.74 11.97 39.27
N ALA A 482 -1.98 11.80 39.73
CA ALA A 482 -3.14 12.54 39.21
C ALA A 482 -3.10 14.01 39.67
N ASN A 483 -3.34 14.95 38.75
CA ASN A 483 -3.32 16.39 39.04
C ASN A 483 -4.70 16.95 39.45
N GLY A 484 -5.76 16.15 39.34
CA GLY A 484 -7.13 16.51 39.74
C GLY A 484 -7.94 17.25 38.66
N ASP A 485 -7.42 17.37 37.44
CA ASP A 485 -8.02 18.03 36.27
C ASP A 485 -8.14 17.08 35.06
N GLY A 486 -8.09 15.75 35.28
CA GLY A 486 -8.04 14.75 34.21
C GLY A 486 -6.64 14.49 33.64
N THR A 487 -5.63 15.23 34.10
CA THR A 487 -4.23 15.05 33.68
C THR A 487 -3.39 14.33 34.73
N PHE A 488 -2.28 13.76 34.28
CA PHE A 488 -1.34 12.98 35.07
C PHE A 488 0.08 13.52 34.88
N THR A 489 0.91 13.34 35.91
CA THR A 489 2.33 13.71 35.87
C THR A 489 3.20 12.49 36.22
N VAL A 490 4.22 12.24 35.41
CA VAL A 490 5.32 11.32 35.73
C VAL A 490 6.63 12.08 35.81
N VAL A 491 7.60 11.55 36.55
CA VAL A 491 8.96 12.07 36.62
C VAL A 491 9.91 10.97 36.18
N SER A 492 10.83 11.29 35.29
CA SER A 492 11.84 10.35 34.83
C SER A 492 12.68 9.87 36.02
N PRO A 493 12.94 8.55 36.16
CA PRO A 493 13.87 8.03 37.15
C PRO A 493 15.33 8.25 36.75
N VAL A 494 15.57 8.65 35.49
CA VAL A 494 16.89 8.88 34.91
C VAL A 494 17.02 10.35 34.55
N ALA A 495 18.10 10.98 35.00
CA ALA A 495 18.42 12.34 34.61
C ALA A 495 18.89 12.37 33.14
N ILE A 496 18.62 13.47 32.44
CA ILE A 496 19.26 13.70 31.14
C ILE A 496 20.77 13.69 31.35
N PRO A 497 21.56 12.89 30.61
CA PRO A 497 23.00 12.86 30.77
C PRO A 497 23.63 14.24 30.57
N VAL A 498 24.73 14.49 31.29
CA VAL A 498 25.35 15.83 31.37
C VAL A 498 26.01 16.28 30.06
N ASP A 499 26.27 15.34 29.17
CA ASP A 499 26.92 15.47 27.87
C ASP A 499 25.94 15.47 26.69
N VAL A 500 24.65 15.29 26.94
CA VAL A 500 23.62 15.40 25.91
C VAL A 500 23.33 16.86 25.60
N GLU A 501 23.43 17.20 24.33
CA GLU A 501 23.12 18.52 23.78
C GLU A 501 21.89 18.45 22.86
N GLY A 502 21.41 19.61 22.41
CA GLY A 502 20.32 19.73 21.44
C GLY A 502 18.93 19.66 22.07
N SER A 503 18.08 18.78 21.52
CA SER A 503 16.69 18.58 21.90
C SER A 503 16.41 17.10 22.17
N GLY A 504 15.41 16.81 23.00
CA GLY A 504 14.96 15.46 23.33
C GLY A 504 13.54 15.19 22.86
N ALA A 505 13.11 13.94 22.98
CA ALA A 505 11.75 13.51 22.69
C ALA A 505 11.14 12.73 23.85
N VAL A 506 9.84 12.91 24.04
CA VAL A 506 9.00 12.09 24.90
C VAL A 506 7.93 11.42 24.04
N GLY A 507 7.70 10.13 24.30
CA GLY A 507 6.65 9.34 23.66
C GLY A 507 5.67 8.78 24.69
N ILE A 508 4.42 8.56 24.27
CA ILE A 508 3.47 7.71 24.99
C ILE A 508 3.18 6.49 24.11
N GLU A 509 3.43 5.32 24.68
CA GLU A 509 3.18 4.01 24.10
C GLU A 509 2.35 3.16 25.08
N GLY A 510 1.61 2.18 24.59
CA GLY A 510 0.75 1.34 25.42
C GLY A 510 -0.52 0.90 24.70
N HIS A 511 -1.29 0.09 25.41
CA HIS A 511 -2.64 -0.30 25.04
C HIS A 511 -3.54 -0.22 26.29
N PRO A 512 -4.67 0.51 26.24
CA PRO A 512 -5.77 0.22 27.14
C PRO A 512 -6.30 -1.19 26.87
N ALA A 513 -7.03 -1.71 27.85
CA ALA A 513 -7.82 -2.91 27.68
C ALA A 513 -9.25 -2.53 27.27
N ALA A 514 -9.90 -3.37 26.48
CA ALA A 514 -11.32 -3.27 26.14
C ALA A 514 -12.05 -4.57 26.47
N ASP A 515 -13.37 -4.43 26.66
CA ASP A 515 -14.36 -5.50 26.86
C ASP A 515 -15.37 -5.39 25.70
N PRO A 516 -15.02 -5.89 24.50
CA PRO A 516 -15.86 -5.71 23.32
C PRO A 516 -17.12 -6.58 23.32
N ASP A 517 -17.17 -7.65 24.11
CA ASP A 517 -18.32 -8.56 24.22
C ASP A 517 -19.23 -8.25 25.42
N ASP A 518 -18.90 -7.21 26.21
CA ASP A 518 -19.67 -6.71 27.35
C ASP A 518 -19.90 -7.80 28.42
N ASP A 519 -18.91 -8.68 28.59
CA ASP A 519 -18.95 -9.78 29.55
C ASP A 519 -18.47 -9.35 30.96
N GLY A 520 -17.92 -8.13 31.06
CA GLY A 520 -17.36 -7.53 32.26
C GLY A 520 -15.83 -7.67 32.37
N THR A 521 -15.17 -8.28 31.39
CA THR A 521 -13.74 -8.60 31.39
C THR A 521 -13.01 -7.74 30.34
N TYR A 522 -12.04 -6.97 30.81
CA TYR A 522 -11.22 -6.11 29.96
C TYR A 522 -9.93 -6.84 29.58
N ASP A 523 -9.97 -7.71 28.59
CA ASP A 523 -8.87 -8.61 28.20
C ASP A 523 -8.40 -8.46 26.74
N VAL A 524 -8.92 -7.47 26.02
CA VAL A 524 -8.48 -7.14 24.65
C VAL A 524 -7.55 -5.92 24.67
N ALA A 525 -6.30 -6.11 24.25
CA ALA A 525 -5.34 -5.01 24.06
C ALA A 525 -5.72 -4.12 22.88
N VAL A 526 -6.01 -2.84 23.15
CA VAL A 526 -6.44 -1.87 22.15
C VAL A 526 -5.23 -1.16 21.51
N PRO A 527 -5.09 -1.22 20.17
CA PRO A 527 -3.95 -0.65 19.44
C PRO A 527 -4.10 0.87 19.26
N VAL A 528 -3.87 1.65 20.31
CA VAL A 528 -4.03 3.11 20.27
C VAL A 528 -2.80 3.78 19.66
N THR A 529 -3.03 4.70 18.71
CA THR A 529 -1.95 5.47 18.08
C THR A 529 -1.09 6.18 19.13
N GLY A 530 0.22 5.95 19.06
CA GLY A 530 1.18 6.54 19.98
C GLY A 530 1.34 8.05 19.78
N ALA A 531 1.79 8.74 20.82
CA ALA A 531 2.03 10.18 20.78
C ALA A 531 3.51 10.50 20.97
N VAL A 532 4.03 11.52 20.29
CA VAL A 532 5.40 12.02 20.44
C VAL A 532 5.38 13.53 20.60
N HIS A 533 6.22 14.06 21.48
CA HIS A 533 6.45 15.48 21.68
C HIS A 533 7.94 15.76 21.87
N TYR A 534 8.43 16.84 21.29
CA TYR A 534 9.83 17.24 21.38
C TYR A 534 10.01 18.37 22.39
N PHE A 535 11.18 18.43 23.05
CA PHE A 535 11.50 19.47 24.02
C PHE A 535 12.98 19.89 23.90
N PRO A 536 13.33 21.15 24.24
CA PRO A 536 14.72 21.60 24.23
C PRO A 536 15.49 21.06 25.45
N ILE A 537 16.74 20.62 25.25
CA ILE A 537 17.69 20.27 26.32
C ILE A 537 18.67 21.43 26.51
N THR A 538 19.52 21.67 25.51
CA THR A 538 20.42 22.83 25.46
C THR A 538 20.03 23.82 24.35
N ASP A 539 19.20 23.40 23.40
CA ASP A 539 18.72 24.28 22.35
C ASP A 539 17.85 25.43 22.88
N THR A 540 18.00 26.60 22.27
CA THR A 540 17.13 27.75 22.59
C THR A 540 15.71 27.60 22.08
N GLN A 541 15.51 26.75 21.06
CA GLN A 541 14.24 26.39 20.46
C GLN A 541 14.28 24.91 20.12
N VAL A 542 13.22 24.18 20.46
CA VAL A 542 13.11 22.75 20.16
C VAL A 542 13.36 22.47 18.68
N GLN A 543 14.22 21.48 18.40
CA GLN A 543 14.45 20.93 17.07
C GLN A 543 13.81 19.54 16.99
N PRO A 544 12.69 19.39 16.27
CA PRO A 544 12.11 18.08 16.01
C PRO A 544 13.07 17.16 15.24
N ARG A 545 12.95 15.86 15.44
CA ARG A 545 13.63 14.88 14.59
C ARG A 545 13.07 14.98 13.16
N ARG A 546 13.96 14.80 12.18
CA ARG A 546 13.62 14.75 10.75
C ARG A 546 12.47 13.77 10.44
N GLU A 547 11.61 14.17 9.51
CA GLU A 547 10.60 13.32 8.88
C GLU A 547 11.11 12.95 7.49
N VAL A 548 11.25 11.64 7.24
CA VAL A 548 11.79 11.11 5.97
C VAL A 548 10.76 10.22 5.26
N VAL A 549 9.91 9.53 6.01
CA VAL A 549 8.82 8.71 5.50
C VAL A 549 7.49 9.26 6.00
N GLU A 550 6.43 9.01 5.24
CA GLU A 550 5.08 9.44 5.57
C GLU A 550 4.29 8.28 6.20
N LEU A 551 3.68 8.52 7.37
CA LEU A 551 2.86 7.51 8.04
C LEU A 551 1.70 7.03 7.14
N ALA A 552 1.08 7.95 6.38
CA ALA A 552 0.01 7.62 5.45
C ALA A 552 0.48 6.62 4.38
N SER A 553 1.74 6.70 3.94
CA SER A 553 2.34 5.76 3.00
C SER A 553 2.50 4.36 3.61
N CYS A 554 2.81 4.26 4.90
CA CYS A 554 2.81 2.98 5.61
C CYS A 554 1.39 2.41 5.78
N GLN A 555 0.44 3.26 6.20
CA GLN A 555 -0.96 2.89 6.41
C GLN A 555 -1.68 2.53 5.10
N ASN A 556 -1.17 2.98 3.95
CA ASN A 556 -1.62 2.50 2.65
C ASN A 556 -1.46 0.98 2.50
N CYS A 557 -0.56 0.31 3.22
CA CYS A 557 -0.49 -1.16 3.22
C CYS A 557 -1.01 -1.73 4.53
N HIS A 558 -0.57 -1.16 5.65
CA HIS A 558 -0.77 -1.73 6.99
C HIS A 558 -2.09 -1.32 7.68
N GLY A 559 -2.88 -0.44 7.09
CA GLY A 559 -4.11 0.06 7.71
C GLY A 559 -3.86 0.96 8.93
N GLU A 560 -4.93 1.58 9.43
CA GLU A 560 -4.90 2.41 10.64
C GLU A 560 -5.26 1.54 11.86
N ASN A 561 -4.49 1.62 12.93
CA ASN A 561 -4.68 0.87 14.18
C ASN A 561 -4.81 -0.66 13.96
N ASP A 562 -4.12 -1.19 12.95
CA ASP A 562 -4.19 -2.58 12.52
C ASP A 562 -2.77 -3.16 12.34
N GLY A 563 -2.28 -3.29 11.11
CA GLY A 563 -1.02 -3.95 10.78
C GLY A 563 0.25 -3.23 11.24
N LEU A 564 0.18 -1.90 11.45
CA LEU A 564 1.28 -1.12 12.03
C LEU A 564 1.14 -1.00 13.56
N SER A 565 0.55 -2.00 14.19
CA SER A 565 0.46 -2.17 15.63
C SER A 565 1.37 -3.29 16.10
N LEU A 566 2.55 -2.92 16.60
CA LEU A 566 3.63 -3.86 16.91
C LEU A 566 3.86 -4.00 18.42
N HIS A 567 4.56 -5.08 18.79
CA HIS A 567 4.93 -5.41 20.17
C HIS A 567 3.73 -5.62 21.11
N GLY A 568 2.72 -6.36 20.64
CA GLY A 568 1.50 -6.66 21.41
C GLY A 568 0.65 -5.40 21.61
N SER A 569 0.31 -4.70 20.52
CA SER A 569 -0.48 -3.47 20.53
C SER A 569 0.09 -2.30 21.33
N ASN A 570 1.39 -2.34 21.69
CA ASN A 570 2.01 -1.27 22.47
C ASN A 570 2.44 -0.07 21.62
N ARG A 571 2.79 -0.30 20.36
CA ARG A 571 3.37 0.73 19.50
C ARG A 571 2.60 0.73 18.19
N THR A 572 1.76 1.73 18.03
CA THR A 572 0.83 1.80 16.91
C THR A 572 0.95 3.15 16.21
N ASP A 573 1.04 3.11 14.88
CA ASP A 573 0.81 4.24 13.97
C ASP A 573 1.61 5.52 14.27
N ASN A 574 2.87 5.40 14.67
CA ASN A 574 3.73 6.57 14.86
C ASN A 574 5.20 6.25 14.56
N VAL A 575 5.66 6.66 13.37
CA VAL A 575 7.05 6.43 12.94
C VAL A 575 8.05 7.05 13.91
N GLN A 576 7.77 8.26 14.42
CA GLN A 576 8.68 8.96 15.33
C GLN A 576 8.78 8.26 16.69
N LEU A 577 7.75 7.50 17.10
CA LEU A 577 7.80 6.63 18.27
C LEU A 577 8.71 5.43 18.03
N CYS A 578 8.59 4.76 16.87
CA CYS A 578 9.37 3.57 16.53
C CYS A 578 10.88 3.83 16.58
N VAL A 579 11.32 4.94 15.96
CA VAL A 579 12.74 5.33 15.88
C VAL A 579 13.36 5.67 17.23
N MET A 580 12.58 5.95 18.28
CA MET A 580 13.13 6.15 19.63
C MET A 580 13.84 4.89 20.13
N CYS A 581 13.34 3.70 19.76
CA CYS A 581 13.91 2.40 20.12
C CYS A 581 14.71 1.74 18.99
N HIS A 582 14.24 1.89 17.75
CA HIS A 582 14.88 1.39 16.53
C HIS A 582 15.83 2.46 15.99
N ASN A 583 16.92 2.68 16.71
CA ASN A 583 17.87 3.75 16.43
C ASN A 583 19.24 3.20 15.99
N PRO A 584 20.16 4.05 15.48
CA PRO A 584 21.45 3.62 14.93
C PRO A 584 22.37 2.87 15.89
N ARG A 585 22.11 2.90 17.20
CA ARG A 585 22.94 2.26 18.22
C ARG A 585 22.28 1.05 18.87
N ALA A 586 21.10 0.67 18.39
CA ALA A 586 20.33 -0.43 18.95
C ALA A 586 20.50 -1.70 18.11
N THR A 587 20.75 -2.80 18.80
CA THR A 587 20.73 -4.16 18.24
C THR A 587 19.72 -5.03 19.01
N ASP A 588 19.49 -6.23 18.52
CA ASP A 588 18.62 -7.22 19.17
C ASP A 588 19.32 -8.07 20.23
N ILE A 589 20.61 -7.83 20.53
CA ILE A 589 21.42 -8.65 21.46
C ILE A 589 20.77 -8.84 22.83
N ALA A 590 20.05 -7.83 23.32
CA ALA A 590 19.35 -7.88 24.60
C ALA A 590 18.16 -8.87 24.60
N GLN A 591 17.68 -9.27 23.42
CA GLN A 591 16.62 -10.26 23.24
C GLN A 591 17.16 -11.65 22.86
N ARG A 592 18.41 -11.75 22.39
CA ARG A 592 18.98 -13.01 21.95
C ARG A 592 19.21 -14.00 23.10
N PRO A 593 19.03 -15.31 22.84
CA PRO A 593 19.39 -16.33 23.81
C PRO A 593 20.91 -16.39 23.98
N ALA A 594 21.39 -16.83 25.14
CA ALA A 594 22.81 -16.79 25.50
C ALA A 594 23.73 -17.64 24.59
N ASP A 595 23.18 -18.58 23.83
CA ASP A 595 23.89 -19.43 22.87
C ASP A 595 23.89 -18.88 21.43
N ASN A 596 23.24 -17.74 21.18
CA ASN A 596 23.26 -17.02 19.91
C ASN A 596 23.70 -15.56 20.16
N SER A 597 24.99 -15.29 19.96
CA SER A 597 25.57 -13.97 20.24
C SER A 597 25.78 -13.11 19.00
N GLU A 598 25.40 -13.58 17.81
CA GLU A 598 25.53 -12.81 16.57
C GLU A 598 24.35 -11.85 16.50
N GLU A 599 24.56 -10.59 16.89
CA GLU A 599 23.48 -9.61 16.93
C GLU A 599 23.07 -9.08 15.55
N THR A 600 21.79 -8.72 15.44
CA THR A 600 21.25 -8.03 14.26
C THR A 600 20.96 -6.58 14.63
N ALA A 601 21.46 -5.66 13.80
CA ALA A 601 21.13 -4.25 13.90
C ALA A 601 19.62 -4.03 13.68
N ILE A 602 18.99 -3.25 14.57
CA ILE A 602 17.55 -2.95 14.50
C ILE A 602 17.29 -1.45 14.28
N ASP A 603 18.28 -0.73 13.77
CA ASP A 603 18.12 0.65 13.31
C ASP A 603 17.02 0.72 12.25
N PHE A 604 16.05 1.61 12.44
CA PHE A 604 14.83 1.66 11.64
C PHE A 604 15.11 1.75 10.14
N LYS A 605 16.10 2.55 9.72
CA LYS A 605 16.45 2.69 8.29
C LYS A 605 16.99 1.40 7.67
N ARG A 606 17.64 0.54 8.47
CA ARG A 606 18.16 -0.75 7.99
C ARG A 606 17.08 -1.82 8.09
N LEU A 607 16.39 -1.88 9.21
CA LEU A 607 15.36 -2.87 9.50
C LEU A 607 14.22 -2.80 8.49
N ILE A 608 13.65 -1.62 8.25
CA ILE A 608 12.49 -1.48 7.35
C ILE A 608 12.86 -1.77 5.90
N HIS A 609 14.01 -1.31 5.42
CA HIS A 609 14.50 -1.68 4.08
C HIS A 609 14.77 -3.19 4.00
N GLY A 610 15.40 -3.79 5.01
CA GLY A 610 15.70 -5.21 4.99
C GLY A 610 14.44 -6.09 4.97
N ILE A 611 13.40 -5.71 5.71
CA ILE A 611 12.09 -6.41 5.71
C ILE A 611 11.42 -6.30 4.33
N HIS A 612 11.31 -5.10 3.76
CA HIS A 612 10.56 -4.88 2.52
C HIS A 612 11.39 -5.13 1.25
N GLY A 613 12.70 -5.29 1.39
CA GLY A 613 13.64 -5.65 0.34
C GLY A 613 14.14 -7.08 0.44
N ALA A 614 13.41 -7.96 1.15
CA ALA A 614 13.79 -9.37 1.37
C ALA A 614 14.12 -10.09 0.06
N ASP A 615 13.39 -9.79 -1.03
CA ASP A 615 13.61 -10.37 -2.36
C ASP A 615 14.91 -9.92 -3.05
N LYS A 616 15.55 -8.84 -2.56
CA LYS A 616 16.83 -8.32 -3.08
C LYS A 616 18.03 -8.78 -2.26
N ARG A 617 17.80 -9.16 -1.01
CA ARG A 617 18.86 -9.56 -0.09
C ARG A 617 19.43 -10.92 -0.47
N THR A 618 20.73 -11.09 -0.25
CA THR A 618 21.40 -12.40 -0.29
C THR A 618 21.42 -13.06 1.08
N ASP A 619 21.43 -12.25 2.15
CA ASP A 619 21.51 -12.74 3.52
C ASP A 619 20.15 -12.66 4.22
N ASP A 620 19.81 -13.72 4.95
CA ASP A 620 18.62 -13.82 5.78
C ASP A 620 18.55 -12.68 6.82
N LEU A 621 17.36 -12.15 7.05
CA LEU A 621 17.11 -11.13 8.08
C LEU A 621 16.35 -11.75 9.25
N ILE A 622 17.10 -12.18 10.27
CA ILE A 622 16.53 -12.73 11.51
C ILE A 622 16.75 -11.75 12.66
N VAL A 623 15.65 -11.38 13.33
CA VAL A 623 15.65 -10.46 14.48
C VAL A 623 15.02 -11.14 15.69
N PHE A 624 15.66 -11.05 16.85
CA PHE A 624 15.10 -11.59 18.09
C PHE A 624 14.22 -10.56 18.80
N GLY A 625 12.97 -10.95 19.02
CA GLY A 625 11.97 -10.20 19.77
C GLY A 625 11.85 -10.66 21.22
N PHE A 626 10.82 -10.13 21.90
CA PHE A 626 10.55 -10.43 23.30
C PHE A 626 10.47 -11.94 23.57
N GLY A 627 11.04 -12.36 24.71
CA GLY A 627 11.08 -13.77 25.09
C GLY A 627 12.08 -14.61 24.29
N SER A 628 13.06 -13.98 23.63
CA SER A 628 14.02 -14.64 22.74
C SER A 628 13.35 -15.36 21.57
N THR A 629 12.27 -14.76 21.05
CA THR A 629 11.53 -15.27 19.91
C THR A 629 12.20 -14.81 18.60
N PRO A 630 12.66 -15.72 17.72
CA PRO A 630 13.17 -15.33 16.43
C PRO A 630 12.03 -14.91 15.50
N HIS A 631 12.22 -13.81 14.78
CA HIS A 631 11.39 -13.36 13.67
C HIS A 631 12.24 -13.41 12.41
N ASP A 632 11.82 -14.22 11.45
CA ASP A 632 12.48 -14.37 10.16
C ASP A 632 11.73 -13.55 9.12
N PHE A 633 12.41 -12.56 8.53
CA PHE A 633 11.87 -11.67 7.51
C PHE A 633 12.40 -11.97 6.12
N SER A 634 13.09 -13.10 5.94
CA SER A 634 13.80 -13.44 4.70
C SER A 634 12.87 -13.79 3.54
N GLU A 635 11.61 -14.12 3.83
CA GLU A 635 10.60 -14.52 2.83
C GLU A 635 9.45 -13.50 2.68
N VAL A 636 9.61 -12.29 3.22
CA VAL A 636 8.57 -11.25 3.12
C VAL A 636 8.33 -10.88 1.65
N ARG A 637 7.09 -11.08 1.20
CA ARG A 637 6.65 -10.76 -0.17
C ARG A 637 6.15 -9.32 -0.25
N TYR A 638 7.02 -8.40 -0.67
CA TYR A 638 6.64 -7.01 -0.85
C TYR A 638 5.77 -6.84 -2.12
N PRO A 639 4.57 -6.22 -2.02
CA PRO A 639 3.62 -6.17 -3.15
C PRO A 639 3.98 -5.14 -4.23
N ARG A 640 4.96 -4.25 -3.99
CA ARG A 640 5.47 -3.28 -4.97
C ARG A 640 6.87 -3.67 -5.44
N ASP A 641 7.37 -2.95 -6.45
CA ASP A 641 8.80 -2.92 -6.72
C ASP A 641 9.55 -2.35 -5.50
N SER A 642 10.54 -3.06 -4.97
CA SER A 642 11.31 -2.59 -3.81
C SER A 642 12.22 -1.39 -4.12
N GLY A 643 12.35 -0.99 -5.39
CA GLY A 643 12.91 0.28 -5.83
C GLY A 643 11.90 1.45 -5.82
N ASP A 644 10.60 1.22 -5.59
CA ASP A 644 9.60 2.29 -5.46
C ASP A 644 9.79 3.07 -4.14
N CYS A 645 10.81 3.95 -4.07
CA CYS A 645 11.16 4.66 -2.84
C CYS A 645 9.99 5.51 -2.31
N VAL A 646 9.16 6.06 -3.21
CA VAL A 646 7.99 6.88 -2.86
C VAL A 646 6.82 6.05 -2.29
N ALA A 647 6.94 4.72 -2.27
CA ALA A 647 6.04 3.87 -1.51
C ALA A 647 6.08 4.14 0.00
N CYS A 648 7.19 4.71 0.50
CA CYS A 648 7.37 5.05 1.92
C CYS A 648 7.85 6.50 2.11
N HIS A 649 8.80 6.95 1.29
CA HIS A 649 9.45 8.23 1.46
C HIS A 649 8.59 9.39 0.99
N ALA A 650 8.65 10.51 1.74
CA ALA A 650 8.25 11.79 1.18
C ALA A 650 9.19 12.16 0.02
N ASP A 651 8.67 12.85 -1.00
CA ASP A 651 9.48 13.19 -2.16
C ASP A 651 10.70 14.04 -1.79
N GLY A 652 11.87 13.70 -2.35
CA GLY A 652 13.14 14.36 -2.08
C GLY A 652 13.85 13.95 -0.76
N THR A 653 13.31 13.01 0.02
CA THR A 653 13.96 12.57 1.29
C THR A 653 14.83 11.31 1.17
N PHE A 654 14.77 10.62 0.03
CA PHE A 654 15.54 9.40 -0.24
C PHE A 654 16.83 9.65 -1.06
N GLU A 655 17.06 10.89 -1.46
CA GLU A 655 18.20 11.28 -2.29
C GLU A 655 19.49 11.46 -1.46
N LEU A 656 20.65 11.44 -2.15
CA LEU A 656 21.95 11.71 -1.53
C LEU A 656 22.42 13.15 -1.78
N PRO A 657 23.16 13.78 -0.85
CA PRO A 657 23.65 13.23 0.42
C PRO A 657 22.54 13.06 1.46
N LEU A 658 22.74 12.10 2.38
CA LEU A 658 21.82 11.91 3.51
C LEU A 658 21.67 13.21 4.34
N PRO A 659 20.52 13.43 4.98
CA PRO A 659 20.33 14.55 5.89
C PRO A 659 21.43 14.65 6.96
N THR A 660 21.81 15.87 7.32
CA THR A 660 22.78 16.10 8.39
C THR A 660 22.31 15.46 9.70
N GLY A 661 23.23 14.79 10.40
CA GLY A 661 22.96 14.14 11.69
C GLY A 661 22.61 12.66 11.60
N VAL A 662 22.41 12.08 10.41
CA VAL A 662 22.21 10.63 10.27
C VAL A 662 23.48 9.90 10.71
N LEU A 663 23.35 8.98 11.68
CA LEU A 663 24.48 8.23 12.23
C LEU A 663 24.74 6.90 11.49
N ALA A 664 25.99 6.45 11.58
CA ALA A 664 26.40 5.07 11.28
C ALA A 664 25.69 4.07 12.19
N THR A 665 25.45 2.86 11.69
CA THR A 665 24.60 1.84 12.33
C THR A 665 25.46 0.78 13.02
N THR A 666 25.28 0.58 14.32
CA THR A 666 25.94 -0.47 15.12
C THR A 666 25.51 -1.85 14.65
N VAL A 667 26.50 -2.71 14.39
CA VAL A 667 26.33 -4.13 14.02
C VAL A 667 27.06 -5.08 14.97
N ASP A 668 27.97 -4.55 15.79
CA ASP A 668 28.57 -5.27 16.93
C ASP A 668 28.69 -4.29 18.10
N THR A 669 28.00 -4.54 19.20
CA THR A 669 28.02 -3.77 20.46
C THR A 669 29.26 -4.04 21.31
N GLY A 670 30.19 -4.85 20.80
CA GLY A 670 31.47 -5.10 21.41
C GLY A 670 31.36 -5.82 22.76
N THR A 671 32.27 -5.49 23.67
CA THR A 671 32.36 -6.13 24.98
C THR A 671 31.53 -5.45 26.05
N ASP A 672 31.31 -4.15 25.93
CA ASP A 672 30.50 -3.36 26.86
C ASP A 672 29.25 -2.82 26.18
N VAL A 673 28.19 -3.63 26.15
CA VAL A 673 26.88 -3.28 25.55
C VAL A 673 26.23 -2.02 26.15
N SER A 674 26.73 -1.54 27.30
CA SER A 674 26.24 -0.31 27.95
C SER A 674 26.96 0.95 27.48
N SER A 675 28.09 0.78 26.80
CA SER A 675 28.85 1.82 26.13
C SER A 675 28.71 1.68 24.61
N GLN A 676 29.08 2.72 23.88
CA GLN A 676 29.16 2.67 22.41
C GLN A 676 30.61 2.78 21.93
N ASN A 677 31.57 2.93 22.85
CA ASN A 677 32.94 3.28 22.49
C ASN A 677 33.68 2.16 21.75
N ASP A 678 33.31 0.90 21.97
CA ASP A 678 33.84 -0.27 21.26
C ASP A 678 32.88 -0.85 20.22
N ASP A 679 31.79 -0.15 19.91
CA ASP A 679 30.84 -0.55 18.87
C ASP A 679 31.52 -0.58 17.50
N GLN A 680 31.30 -1.66 16.75
CA GLN A 680 31.55 -1.68 15.32
C GLN A 680 30.29 -1.30 14.55
N VAL A 681 30.48 -0.50 13.51
CA VAL A 681 29.38 0.10 12.75
C VAL A 681 29.55 -0.05 11.25
N ILE A 682 28.43 0.00 10.53
CA ILE A 682 28.38 0.28 9.11
C ILE A 682 28.22 1.80 8.91
N THR A 683 28.99 2.40 8.00
CA THR A 683 28.86 3.83 7.66
C THR A 683 27.44 4.21 7.22
N ALA A 684 27.05 5.47 7.42
CA ALA A 684 25.65 5.89 7.38
C ALA A 684 24.95 5.61 6.04
N THR A 685 25.58 5.92 4.90
CA THR A 685 25.00 5.68 3.57
C THR A 685 25.02 4.20 3.23
N ALA A 686 26.15 3.53 3.45
CA ALA A 686 26.28 2.10 3.22
C ALA A 686 25.28 1.28 4.03
N SER A 687 24.95 1.68 5.26
CA SER A 687 23.93 0.99 6.07
C SER A 687 22.54 1.03 5.44
N VAL A 688 22.22 2.07 4.66
CA VAL A 688 20.96 2.17 3.93
C VAL A 688 21.01 1.29 2.69
N CYS A 689 22.02 1.46 1.83
CA CYS A 689 22.10 0.76 0.56
C CYS A 689 22.28 -0.75 0.74
N SER A 690 23.12 -1.17 1.70
CA SER A 690 23.36 -2.59 2.03
C SER A 690 22.23 -3.24 2.84
N ALA A 691 21.16 -2.51 3.15
CA ALA A 691 19.96 -3.14 3.70
C ALA A 691 19.24 -4.00 2.64
N CYS A 692 19.37 -3.65 1.36
CA CYS A 692 18.84 -4.43 0.23
C CYS A 692 19.94 -4.95 -0.71
N HIS A 693 21.05 -4.22 -0.87
CA HIS A 693 22.18 -4.59 -1.74
C HIS A 693 23.36 -5.11 -0.91
N ASP A 694 23.21 -6.31 -0.36
CA ASP A 694 24.17 -6.93 0.56
C ASP A 694 25.11 -7.95 -0.11
N ASP A 695 25.11 -8.09 -1.44
CA ASP A 695 26.07 -8.97 -2.10
C ASP A 695 27.52 -8.49 -1.99
N ASP A 696 28.47 -9.43 -1.97
CA ASP A 696 29.92 -9.18 -1.83
C ASP A 696 30.47 -8.14 -2.83
N THR A 697 29.98 -8.14 -4.08
CA THR A 697 30.50 -7.25 -5.13
C THR A 697 30.05 -5.83 -4.86
N THR A 698 28.79 -5.65 -4.47
CA THR A 698 28.23 -4.35 -4.11
C THR A 698 28.87 -3.81 -2.84
N GLN A 699 29.07 -4.63 -1.79
CA GLN A 699 29.79 -4.19 -0.59
C GLN A 699 31.23 -3.75 -0.91
N THR A 700 31.96 -4.53 -1.73
CA THR A 700 33.31 -4.15 -2.19
C THR A 700 33.31 -2.81 -2.95
N HIS A 701 32.29 -2.57 -3.77
CA HIS A 701 32.12 -1.29 -4.46
C HIS A 701 31.91 -0.14 -3.46
N MET A 702 31.07 -0.33 -2.44
CA MET A 702 30.86 0.68 -1.40
C MET A 702 32.16 0.98 -0.65
N GLU A 703 32.93 -0.04 -0.27
CA GLU A 703 34.22 0.12 0.44
C GLU A 703 35.25 0.92 -0.39
N GLN A 704 35.31 0.67 -1.70
CA GLN A 704 36.18 1.44 -2.61
C GLN A 704 35.84 2.94 -2.66
N ASN A 705 34.60 3.30 -2.29
CA ASN A 705 34.10 4.66 -2.27
C ASN A 705 33.97 5.23 -0.84
N GLY A 706 34.62 4.57 0.13
CA GLY A 706 34.78 5.06 1.49
C GLY A 706 33.78 4.51 2.50
N ALA A 707 32.92 3.56 2.12
CA ALA A 707 32.12 2.83 3.10
C ALA A 707 33.01 1.92 3.96
N SER A 708 32.48 1.53 5.12
CA SER A 708 33.05 0.44 5.92
C SER A 708 31.94 -0.29 6.66
N PHE A 709 32.14 -1.61 6.84
CA PHE A 709 31.17 -2.54 7.41
C PHE A 709 31.56 -3.08 8.80
N GLY A 710 32.54 -2.45 9.45
CA GLY A 710 33.01 -2.87 10.77
C GLY A 710 34.07 -1.94 11.36
N LEU A 711 33.90 -0.62 11.17
CA LEU A 711 34.79 0.36 11.82
C LEU A 711 34.32 0.67 13.24
N LEU A 712 35.23 1.12 14.10
CA LEU A 712 34.83 1.68 15.40
C LEU A 712 34.03 2.96 15.20
N VAL A 713 33.02 3.17 16.04
CA VAL A 713 32.11 4.32 15.93
C VAL A 713 32.83 5.67 15.88
N GLU A 714 33.95 5.80 16.61
CA GLU A 714 34.74 7.03 16.72
C GLU A 714 35.43 7.43 15.40
N ASP A 715 35.56 6.50 14.45
CA ASP A 715 36.28 6.67 13.19
C ASP A 715 35.34 7.04 12.00
N THR A 716 34.06 7.34 12.25
CA THR A 716 33.00 7.41 11.22
C THR A 716 32.89 8.72 10.44
N ALA A 717 33.70 9.73 10.72
CA ALA A 717 33.53 11.06 10.12
C ALA A 717 33.91 11.12 8.64
N ASP A 718 32.95 11.50 7.78
CA ASP A 718 33.10 11.94 6.38
C ASP A 718 33.91 11.00 5.46
N LEU A 719 33.68 9.69 5.55
CA LEU A 719 34.39 8.71 4.73
C LEU A 719 33.78 8.52 3.33
N GLU A 720 32.46 8.60 3.20
CA GLU A 720 31.73 8.17 2.01
C GLU A 720 31.65 9.24 0.91
N SER A 721 31.89 8.82 -0.34
CA SER A 721 31.80 9.68 -1.54
C SER A 721 30.59 9.36 -2.43
N CYS A 722 29.61 8.62 -1.92
CA CYS A 722 28.46 8.09 -2.66
C CYS A 722 27.67 9.16 -3.42
N ALA A 723 27.45 10.33 -2.81
CA ALA A 723 26.67 11.42 -3.39
C ALA A 723 27.28 12.01 -4.69
N VAL A 724 28.57 11.76 -4.97
CA VAL A 724 29.22 12.19 -6.22
C VAL A 724 28.64 11.46 -7.44
N CYS A 725 28.25 10.20 -7.27
CA CYS A 725 27.75 9.36 -8.35
C CYS A 725 26.24 9.12 -8.25
N HIS A 726 25.72 9.08 -7.01
CA HIS A 726 24.34 8.74 -6.70
C HIS A 726 23.48 9.93 -6.25
N GLY A 727 24.05 11.14 -6.15
CA GLY A 727 23.27 12.34 -5.87
C GLY A 727 22.44 12.79 -7.08
N PRO A 728 21.47 13.70 -6.89
CA PRO A 728 20.61 14.22 -7.94
C PRO A 728 21.35 14.71 -9.19
N GLY A 729 20.92 14.25 -10.37
CA GLY A 729 21.50 14.58 -11.67
C GLY A 729 22.89 13.97 -11.94
N SER A 730 23.37 13.10 -11.07
CA SER A 730 24.64 12.39 -11.25
C SER A 730 24.49 11.18 -12.17
N ILE A 731 25.60 10.53 -12.50
CA ILE A 731 25.64 9.43 -13.48
C ILE A 731 24.78 8.21 -13.10
N ALA A 732 24.53 8.03 -11.80
CA ALA A 732 23.77 6.93 -11.22
C ALA A 732 22.88 7.45 -10.09
N ASP A 733 22.26 8.63 -10.31
CA ASP A 733 21.22 9.21 -9.45
C ASP A 733 20.27 8.13 -8.91
N VAL A 734 20.02 8.13 -7.59
CA VAL A 734 19.12 7.17 -6.93
C VAL A 734 17.75 7.09 -7.63
N ARG A 735 17.17 8.22 -8.04
CA ARG A 735 15.86 8.26 -8.71
C ARG A 735 15.89 7.51 -10.04
N ALA A 736 16.90 7.81 -10.86
CA ALA A 736 17.08 7.16 -12.15
C ALA A 736 17.44 5.68 -12.01
N ALA A 737 18.27 5.32 -11.03
CA ALA A 737 18.72 3.95 -10.80
C ALA A 737 17.57 3.02 -10.35
N HIS A 738 16.55 3.57 -9.70
CA HIS A 738 15.36 2.83 -9.26
C HIS A 738 14.14 3.04 -10.18
N ASN A 739 14.33 3.58 -11.39
CA ASN A 739 13.27 3.83 -12.38
C ASN A 739 12.08 4.63 -11.83
N LEU A 740 12.34 5.53 -10.89
CA LEU A 740 11.33 6.44 -10.38
C LEU A 740 11.08 7.53 -11.42
N SER A 741 9.81 7.79 -11.71
CA SER A 741 9.43 8.94 -12.53
C SER A 741 9.61 10.26 -11.75
N ASP A 742 9.84 11.34 -12.50
CA ASP A 742 9.87 12.71 -11.97
C ASP A 742 8.47 13.23 -11.62
#